data_AF-A0A251TYR7-F1
#
_entry.id   AF-A0A251TYR7-F1
#
_cell.length_a   1.000
_cell.length_b   1.000
_cell.length_c   1.000
_cell.angle_alpha   90.00
_cell.angle_beta   90.00
_cell.angle_gamma   90.00
#
_symmetry.space_group_name_H-M   'P 1'
#
loop_
_entity.id
_entity.type
_entity.pdbx_description
1 polymer ?
#
loop_
_entity_poly.entity_id
_entity_poly.type
_entity_poly.pdbx_seq_one_letter_code
_entity_poly.pdbx_strand_id
1 'polypeptide(L)'
;MYQRTTWSHSFIQVLDDNFPIDYKGKLRELEKKVKVLNVKFENGSFSTLELLEHIDDIEKMGLGYRFQNGIRKLLDVVALRYGIDVGLEEKEESLHEASLEFRILGVGHEEKEESLHEASLGFRILREHGYNVSQDFLWRFKDSQGGFMECLQTDVKGLLSLYEASHLAFMEESDLQDAELFAAKHLLKLKGQENEALEHINHTLEFPLYHRMLRLQARCYIDACNKRQDANLLLLELATLDFNKKHLNLPMALQLSYQLSFSRSFFEACKPKRNIQHILEAKIRQNHLIRCGDKSKVYQADSRLAIYQPTIWSHDLIQGLDNNFPVNFEERARELEKKVVHDYLNNGCFRTLELLEHIDDIERLGLGYRFQSHIQRLLDVITSLYEINDEHDEKEKSLHEASLKFRILRQHGYNVSQAFLRKFKDSHHGFIKYLHTDIKGLLSLYEASHLAFMEESDLHEAKLFATKHLLKLKGQVNDAQALEQINHALETPLYHTMLRLQARCYIYAYNKRKDANLHLLELATLDFNRIQAAYKTELKEVSKWWKNIGLAQELSFVRDRLMECFFWTVGVVYEPQYHSCRVGLTKVCALITVIDDIYDVYGSLDELVIFTDVVKRWDVRSMEHMPRYLQIGFEALFDTITEIGSHEDITPILVKVWGELLEAFLVEAKWAHAKYIPKLEDYLDNAWLSVSGVVILTHGYFLTNQEIKKDVVESLERYGDLMKWSSMIFRLYNDLATSTNEIERGENVNAISCYMHENGVCEEVARAYIKTLIVESWRRLIKVYVACSQDLANPFIDMSINLARISCSTYQYGDGIGAPDARAKDRVFSVIIEPITIRVKEHKYT
;
A
#
# COMPACT_ATOMS: atom_id res chain seq x y z
N MET A 1 -1.70 44.58 -1.55
CA MET A 1 -0.90 44.89 -0.34
C MET A 1 -0.27 43.62 0.17
N TYR A 2 1.02 43.46 -0.10
CA TYR A 2 1.86 42.38 0.40
C TYR A 2 2.24 42.69 1.86
N GLN A 3 1.94 41.80 2.80
CA GLN A 3 2.75 41.66 4.01
C GLN A 3 3.44 40.31 3.94
N ARG A 4 4.72 40.34 3.53
CA ARG A 4 5.69 39.29 3.82
C ARG A 4 5.74 39.18 5.34
N THR A 5 5.34 38.05 5.91
CA THR A 5 5.81 37.66 7.24
C THR A 5 7.31 37.38 7.11
N THR A 6 8.10 38.39 7.43
CA THR A 6 9.53 38.30 7.64
C THR A 6 9.81 37.34 8.79
N TRP A 7 10.54 36.27 8.49
CA TRP A 7 11.25 35.50 9.52
C TRP A 7 12.14 36.46 10.31
N SER A 8 12.13 36.39 11.64
CA SER A 8 12.99 37.24 12.46
C SER A 8 14.44 36.97 12.08
N HIS A 9 15.22 38.04 11.90
CA HIS A 9 16.65 37.92 11.60
C HIS A 9 17.40 37.10 12.66
N SER A 10 16.87 37.03 13.89
CA SER A 10 17.36 36.15 14.96
C SER A 10 17.25 34.65 14.64
N PHE A 11 16.27 34.20 13.87
CA PHE A 11 16.10 32.78 13.55
C PHE A 11 17.07 32.31 12.46
N ILE A 12 17.42 33.21 11.53
CA ILE A 12 18.40 32.94 10.46
C ILE A 12 19.83 33.03 11.01
N GLN A 13 20.13 33.99 11.92
CA GLN A 13 21.44 34.05 12.58
C GLN A 13 21.75 32.85 13.48
N VAL A 14 20.73 32.19 14.07
CA VAL A 14 20.94 30.97 14.86
C VAL A 14 21.39 29.79 13.99
N LEU A 15 21.11 29.81 12.69
CA LEU A 15 21.52 28.75 11.76
C LEU A 15 22.94 28.96 11.19
N ASP A 16 23.42 30.20 11.06
CA ASP A 16 24.73 30.46 10.46
C ASP A 16 25.87 30.74 11.46
N ASP A 17 25.60 31.26 12.66
CA ASP A 17 26.68 31.77 13.53
C ASP A 17 27.04 30.90 14.76
N ASN A 18 26.49 29.69 14.95
CA ASN A 18 26.85 28.83 16.09
C ASN A 18 26.78 27.32 15.80
N PHE A 19 27.76 26.75 15.08
CA PHE A 19 28.03 25.31 15.14
C PHE A 19 29.41 25.01 15.76
N PRO A 20 29.55 25.08 17.09
CA PRO A 20 30.77 24.66 17.76
C PRO A 20 30.89 23.13 17.92
N ILE A 21 32.15 22.73 17.96
CA ILE A 21 32.84 21.43 17.99
C ILE A 21 32.29 20.29 18.90
N ASP A 22 31.13 20.39 19.57
CA ASP A 22 30.61 19.26 20.40
C ASP A 22 29.09 19.04 20.40
N TYR A 23 28.48 19.02 19.21
CA TYR A 23 27.07 18.67 19.03
C TYR A 23 26.69 17.28 19.60
N LYS A 24 27.59 16.30 19.46
CA LYS A 24 27.39 14.94 19.99
C LYS A 24 27.50 14.90 21.52
N GLY A 25 28.30 15.75 22.14
CA GLY A 25 28.42 15.88 23.60
C GLY A 25 27.16 16.47 24.21
N LYS A 26 26.66 17.59 23.66
CA LYS A 26 25.42 18.23 24.14
C LYS A 26 24.19 17.30 24.03
N LEU A 27 24.05 16.58 22.92
CA LEU A 27 22.98 15.59 22.75
C LEU A 27 23.07 14.48 23.82
N ARG A 28 24.27 13.95 24.09
CA ARG A 28 24.50 12.94 25.14
C ARG A 28 24.25 13.48 26.54
N GLU A 29 24.54 14.76 26.80
CA GLU A 29 24.27 15.40 28.08
C GLU A 29 22.76 15.54 28.33
N LEU A 30 22.00 16.03 27.34
CA LEU A 30 20.56 16.15 27.42
C LEU A 30 19.88 14.77 27.58
N GLU A 31 20.34 13.76 26.84
CA GLU A 31 19.88 12.38 27.01
C GLU A 31 20.10 11.86 28.44
N LYS A 32 21.25 12.17 29.06
CA LYS A 32 21.49 11.81 30.48
C LYS A 32 20.52 12.52 31.41
N LYS A 33 20.23 13.80 31.18
CA LYS A 33 19.29 14.56 32.01
C LYS A 33 17.86 14.04 31.86
N VAL A 34 17.41 13.68 30.65
CA VAL A 34 16.10 13.02 30.45
C VAL A 34 16.06 11.68 31.18
N LYS A 35 17.12 10.88 31.11
CA LYS A 35 17.18 9.60 31.86
C LYS A 35 17.07 9.81 33.37
N VAL A 36 17.75 10.81 33.92
CA VAL A 36 17.61 11.17 35.34
C VAL A 36 16.18 11.62 35.67
N LEU A 37 15.55 12.39 34.77
CA LEU A 37 14.16 12.80 34.94
C LEU A 37 13.21 11.60 34.92
N ASN A 38 13.37 10.66 33.98
CA ASN A 38 12.59 9.41 33.95
C ASN A 38 12.76 8.61 35.26
N VAL A 39 13.98 8.50 35.80
CA VAL A 39 14.20 7.83 37.10
C VAL A 39 13.48 8.56 38.24
N LYS A 40 13.38 9.89 38.22
CA LYS A 40 12.59 10.62 39.23
C LYS A 40 11.08 10.33 39.09
N PHE A 41 10.59 10.22 37.85
CA PHE A 41 9.22 9.81 37.57
C PHE A 41 8.95 8.36 38.04
N GLU A 42 9.90 7.44 37.84
CA GLU A 42 9.84 6.05 38.33
C GLU A 42 9.74 6.00 39.87
N ASN A 43 10.47 6.85 40.59
CA ASN A 43 10.55 6.84 42.06
C ASN A 43 9.35 7.52 42.79
N GLY A 44 8.26 7.81 42.07
CA GLY A 44 6.95 8.08 42.68
C GLY A 44 6.64 9.53 43.13
N SER A 45 7.48 10.52 42.82
CA SER A 45 7.25 11.91 43.26
C SER A 45 6.26 12.73 42.41
N PHE A 46 5.63 12.13 41.39
CA PHE A 46 4.75 12.79 40.42
C PHE A 46 3.39 12.10 40.34
N SER A 47 2.35 12.88 40.03
CA SER A 47 1.00 12.39 39.76
C SER A 47 0.93 11.50 38.51
N THR A 48 -0.14 10.72 38.36
CA THR A 48 -0.32 9.83 37.21
C THR A 48 -0.50 10.62 35.92
N LEU A 49 -1.28 11.71 35.96
CA LEU A 49 -1.38 12.64 34.85
C LEU A 49 -0.02 13.21 34.41
N GLU A 50 0.81 13.72 35.31
CA GLU A 50 2.14 14.26 34.96
C GLU A 50 3.05 13.21 34.31
N LEU A 51 2.93 11.96 34.76
CA LEU A 51 3.66 10.83 34.20
C LEU A 51 3.19 10.50 32.78
N LEU A 52 1.87 10.46 32.57
CA LEU A 52 1.25 10.22 31.26
C LEU A 52 1.57 11.34 30.27
N GLU A 53 1.48 12.60 30.69
CA GLU A 53 1.83 13.77 29.87
C GLU A 53 3.31 13.76 29.48
N HIS A 54 4.21 13.38 30.40
CA HIS A 54 5.64 13.28 30.10
C HIS A 54 5.93 12.16 29.08
N ILE A 55 5.25 11.01 29.18
CA ILE A 55 5.36 9.93 28.18
C ILE A 55 4.80 10.41 26.83
N ASP A 56 3.61 11.02 26.84
CA ASP A 56 2.96 11.56 25.64
C ASP A 56 3.85 12.59 24.94
N ASP A 57 4.49 13.49 25.69
CA ASP A 57 5.43 14.47 25.14
C ASP A 57 6.64 13.81 24.49
N ILE A 58 7.23 12.77 25.10
CA ILE A 58 8.36 12.02 24.51
C ILE A 58 7.96 11.38 23.18
N GLU A 59 6.79 10.74 23.14
CA GLU A 59 6.29 10.07 21.93
C GLU A 59 5.90 11.08 20.84
N LYS A 60 5.14 12.12 21.19
CA LYS A 60 4.71 13.18 20.27
C LYS A 60 5.87 14.03 19.74
N MET A 61 6.95 14.20 20.50
CA MET A 61 8.20 14.85 20.05
C MET A 61 9.11 13.92 19.22
N GLY A 62 8.70 12.67 18.97
CA GLY A 62 9.47 11.70 18.17
C GLY A 62 10.74 11.19 18.86
N LEU A 63 10.79 11.28 20.19
CA LEU A 63 11.91 10.82 21.02
C LEU A 63 11.72 9.38 21.54
N GLY A 64 10.56 8.76 21.33
CA GLY A 64 10.23 7.42 21.84
C GLY A 64 11.32 6.37 21.60
N TYR A 65 11.87 6.33 20.38
CA TYR A 65 12.95 5.42 20.01
C TYR A 65 14.24 5.57 20.84
N ARG A 66 14.51 6.74 21.43
CA ARG A 66 15.69 6.99 22.28
C ARG A 66 15.49 6.51 23.72
N PHE A 67 14.25 6.42 24.17
CA PHE A 67 13.91 6.17 25.57
C PHE A 67 13.02 4.95 25.77
N GLN A 68 12.92 4.04 24.79
CA GLN A 68 12.06 2.84 24.83
C GLN A 68 12.07 2.11 26.18
N ASN A 69 13.25 1.79 26.72
CA ASN A 69 13.37 1.11 28.01
C ASN A 69 12.88 1.95 29.20
N GLY A 70 13.11 3.27 29.15
CA GLY A 70 12.63 4.18 30.19
C GLY A 70 11.11 4.36 30.11
N ILE A 71 10.56 4.53 28.90
CA ILE A 71 9.12 4.60 28.67
C ILE A 71 8.45 3.32 29.15
N ARG A 72 9.02 2.15 28.87
CA ARG A 72 8.45 0.88 29.35
C ARG A 72 8.34 0.84 30.88
N LYS A 73 9.40 1.23 31.60
CA LYS A 73 9.38 1.29 33.07
C LYS A 73 8.36 2.29 33.62
N LEU A 74 8.27 3.47 33.01
CA LEU A 74 7.27 4.47 33.37
C LEU A 74 5.86 3.93 33.14
N LEU A 75 5.63 3.19 32.05
CA LEU A 75 4.36 2.54 31.77
C LEU A 75 4.05 1.39 32.71
N ASP A 76 5.05 0.65 33.20
CA ASP A 76 4.84 -0.36 34.24
C ASP A 76 4.35 0.33 35.54
N VAL A 77 4.91 1.49 35.90
CA VAL A 77 4.43 2.30 37.04
C VAL A 77 3.00 2.80 36.81
N VAL A 78 2.68 3.30 35.60
CA VAL A 78 1.31 3.70 35.22
C VAL A 78 0.35 2.52 35.33
N ALA A 79 0.70 1.37 34.76
CA ALA A 79 -0.12 0.16 34.76
C ALA A 79 -0.38 -0.33 36.19
N LEU A 80 0.63 -0.32 37.06
CA LEU A 80 0.48 -0.65 38.49
C LEU A 80 -0.47 0.33 39.20
N ARG A 81 -0.38 1.64 38.93
CA ARG A 81 -1.31 2.64 39.47
C ARG A 81 -2.75 2.44 39.00
N TYR A 82 -2.94 1.90 37.78
CA TYR A 82 -4.23 1.50 37.24
C TYR A 82 -4.69 0.09 37.65
N GLY A 83 -3.90 -0.63 38.45
CA GLY A 83 -4.22 -1.99 38.90
C GLY A 83 -4.16 -3.04 37.79
N ILE A 84 -3.41 -2.79 36.71
CA ILE A 84 -3.19 -3.71 35.59
C ILE A 84 -2.05 -4.66 35.94
N ASP A 85 -2.25 -5.97 35.76
CA ASP A 85 -1.22 -6.97 35.98
C ASP A 85 -0.11 -6.85 34.92
N VAL A 86 1.11 -6.58 35.37
CA VAL A 86 2.30 -6.39 34.53
C VAL A 86 3.17 -7.64 34.43
N GLY A 87 2.78 -8.77 35.05
CA GLY A 87 3.46 -10.07 34.87
C GLY A 87 4.93 -10.07 35.28
N LEU A 88 5.30 -9.36 36.36
CA LEU A 88 6.67 -9.32 36.84
C LEU A 88 7.04 -10.65 37.53
N GLU A 89 7.85 -11.48 36.85
CA GLU A 89 8.61 -12.54 37.49
C GLU A 89 9.57 -11.91 38.53
N GLU A 90 9.59 -12.50 39.73
CA GLU A 90 10.37 -12.14 40.90
C GLU A 90 11.73 -11.49 40.59
N LYS A 91 11.85 -10.17 40.80
CA LYS A 91 13.08 -9.54 41.32
C LYS A 91 12.85 -8.10 41.79
N GLU A 92 13.33 -7.88 43.01
CA GLU A 92 13.56 -6.62 43.74
C GLU A 92 12.42 -6.11 44.65
N GLU A 93 12.65 -6.37 45.95
CA GLU A 93 11.93 -5.95 47.16
C GLU A 93 11.78 -4.43 47.37
N SER A 94 12.11 -3.57 46.39
CA SER A 94 11.99 -2.11 46.51
C SER A 94 10.62 -1.56 46.06
N LEU A 95 9.81 -2.36 45.37
CA LEU A 95 8.44 -2.02 44.99
C LEU A 95 7.37 -2.60 45.94
N HIS A 96 7.80 -3.40 46.92
CA HIS A 96 6.89 -4.13 47.81
C HIS A 96 6.23 -3.26 48.89
N GLU A 97 6.80 -2.09 49.21
CA GLU A 97 6.17 -1.13 50.14
C GLU A 97 5.13 -0.22 49.45
N ALA A 98 5.15 -0.08 48.13
CA ALA A 98 4.10 0.66 47.38
C ALA A 98 2.90 -0.23 47.01
N SER A 99 3.03 -1.55 47.19
CA SER A 99 2.07 -2.57 46.76
C SER A 99 0.91 -2.80 47.74
N LEU A 100 0.89 -2.15 48.92
CA LEU A 100 -0.06 -2.50 49.97
C LEU A 100 -1.39 -1.71 49.96
N GLU A 101 -1.61 -0.75 49.06
CA GLU A 101 -2.82 0.09 49.10
C GLU A 101 -3.68 0.14 47.83
N PHE A 102 -3.29 -0.48 46.71
CA PHE A 102 -4.04 -0.34 45.45
C PHE A 102 -4.45 -1.69 44.87
N ARG A 103 -5.50 -2.28 45.43
CA ARG A 103 -6.38 -3.18 44.69
C ARG A 103 -7.74 -2.53 44.57
N ILE A 104 -8.28 -2.58 43.35
CA ILE A 104 -9.69 -2.82 42.99
C ILE A 104 -10.14 -1.87 41.85
N LEU A 105 -10.24 -2.42 40.62
CA LEU A 105 -11.33 -2.07 39.72
C LEU A 105 -12.61 -2.64 40.36
N GLY A 106 -13.41 -1.79 40.99
CA GLY A 106 -14.73 -2.11 41.54
C GLY A 106 -14.85 -2.20 43.07
N VAL A 107 -15.00 -1.03 43.72
CA VAL A 107 -15.37 -0.76 45.14
C VAL A 107 -14.21 -0.39 46.10
N GLY A 108 -14.14 0.90 46.49
CA GLY A 108 -13.52 1.35 47.74
C GLY A 108 -12.66 2.63 47.64
N HIS A 109 -13.24 3.78 48.02
CA HIS A 109 -12.70 5.17 48.14
C HIS A 109 -11.23 5.29 48.59
N GLU A 110 -10.41 6.23 48.07
CA GLU A 110 -10.58 7.70 48.16
C GLU A 110 -10.58 8.45 46.82
N GLU A 111 -11.39 9.50 46.78
CA GLU A 111 -11.65 10.41 45.67
C GLU A 111 -10.41 11.24 45.30
N LYS A 112 -9.69 10.83 44.25
CA LYS A 112 -9.33 11.79 43.21
C LYS A 112 -10.23 11.50 42.03
N GLU A 113 -11.12 12.45 41.71
CA GLU A 113 -11.87 12.44 40.45
C GLU A 113 -10.86 12.48 39.31
N GLU A 114 -10.58 11.30 38.74
CA GLU A 114 -9.72 11.21 37.57
C GLU A 114 -10.41 11.92 36.40
N SER A 115 -9.73 12.92 35.83
CA SER A 115 -10.31 13.73 34.75
C SER A 115 -10.52 12.89 33.48
N LEU A 116 -11.48 13.29 32.63
CA LEU A 116 -11.69 12.64 31.34
C LEU A 116 -10.40 12.60 30.51
N HIS A 117 -9.61 13.66 30.60
CA HIS A 117 -8.29 13.76 29.97
C HIS A 117 -7.32 12.68 30.48
N GLU A 118 -7.14 12.57 31.79
CA GLU A 118 -6.23 11.59 32.41
C GLU A 118 -6.61 10.16 32.05
N ALA A 119 -7.90 9.80 32.23
CA ALA A 119 -8.38 8.45 31.96
C ALA A 119 -8.27 8.08 30.46
N SER A 120 -8.64 9.00 29.56
CA SER A 120 -8.53 8.77 28.11
C SER A 120 -7.08 8.70 27.65
N LEU A 121 -6.20 9.53 28.21
CA LEU A 121 -4.77 9.54 27.91
C LEU A 121 -4.10 8.25 28.38
N GLY A 122 -4.41 7.81 29.61
CA GLY A 122 -3.93 6.55 30.18
C GLY A 122 -4.35 5.35 29.35
N PHE A 123 -5.63 5.24 29.02
CA PHE A 123 -6.16 4.21 28.14
C PHE A 123 -5.42 4.17 26.80
N ARG A 124 -5.28 5.34 26.14
CA ARG A 124 -4.66 5.44 24.82
C ARG A 124 -3.21 4.97 24.84
N ILE A 125 -2.39 5.55 25.72
CA ILE A 125 -0.96 5.26 25.78
C ILE A 125 -0.73 3.79 26.16
N LEU A 126 -1.44 3.26 27.16
CA LEU A 126 -1.29 1.86 27.55
C LEU A 126 -1.66 0.91 26.39
N ARG A 127 -2.75 1.18 25.68
CA ARG A 127 -3.16 0.35 24.54
C ARG A 127 -2.19 0.47 23.35
N GLU A 128 -1.67 1.66 23.06
CA GLU A 128 -0.60 1.88 22.06
C GLU A 128 0.67 1.06 22.37
N HIS A 129 0.98 0.85 23.65
CA HIS A 129 2.12 0.06 24.12
C HIS A 129 1.79 -1.41 24.44
N GLY A 130 0.63 -1.90 23.98
CA GLY A 130 0.27 -3.33 23.99
C GLY A 130 -0.29 -3.85 25.31
N TYR A 131 -0.68 -2.98 26.24
CA TYR A 131 -1.41 -3.40 27.45
C TYR A 131 -2.87 -3.66 27.15
N ASN A 132 -3.43 -4.70 27.76
CA ASN A 132 -4.85 -5.05 27.62
C ASN A 132 -5.69 -4.23 28.60
N VAL A 133 -6.15 -3.05 28.17
CA VAL A 133 -6.97 -2.14 28.99
C VAL A 133 -8.41 -2.17 28.48
N SER A 134 -9.38 -2.37 29.37
CA SER A 134 -10.82 -2.41 29.03
C SER A 134 -11.39 -0.99 28.83
N GLN A 135 -12.40 -0.86 27.97
CA GLN A 135 -13.18 0.37 27.80
C GLN A 135 -14.02 0.75 29.04
N ASP A 136 -14.09 -0.11 30.05
CA ASP A 136 -14.92 0.07 31.24
C ASP A 136 -14.71 1.43 31.91
N PHE A 137 -13.51 2.03 31.86
CA PHE A 137 -13.28 3.36 32.45
C PHE A 137 -14.30 4.44 32.00
N LEU A 138 -14.89 4.27 30.80
CA LEU A 138 -15.93 5.15 30.26
C LEU A 138 -17.21 5.18 31.09
N TRP A 139 -17.53 4.13 31.87
CA TRP A 139 -18.77 4.07 32.68
C TRP A 139 -18.85 5.23 33.67
N ARG A 140 -17.70 5.71 34.16
CA ARG A 140 -17.59 6.83 35.13
C ARG A 140 -17.94 8.18 34.49
N PHE A 141 -17.93 8.25 33.16
CA PHE A 141 -18.23 9.44 32.38
C PHE A 141 -19.63 9.41 31.76
N LYS A 142 -20.43 8.37 32.06
CA LYS A 142 -21.80 8.19 31.60
C LYS A 142 -22.83 8.51 32.69
N ASP A 143 -23.99 8.99 32.28
CA ASP A 143 -25.14 9.26 33.12
C ASP A 143 -25.97 7.98 33.40
N SER A 144 -27.03 8.12 34.21
CA SER A 144 -27.93 7.00 34.54
C SER A 144 -28.69 6.39 33.35
N GLN A 145 -28.66 7.03 32.18
CA GLN A 145 -29.28 6.55 30.94
C GLN A 145 -28.26 5.91 29.99
N GLY A 146 -26.98 5.86 30.38
CA GLY A 146 -25.88 5.28 29.58
C GLY A 146 -25.26 6.23 28.56
N GLY A 147 -25.66 7.50 28.53
CA GLY A 147 -25.08 8.53 27.67
C GLY A 147 -23.95 9.30 28.37
N PHE A 148 -23.02 9.90 27.62
CA PHE A 148 -21.96 10.73 28.23
C PHE A 148 -22.53 11.97 28.93
N MET A 149 -22.02 12.27 30.13
CA MET A 149 -22.50 13.38 30.96
C MET A 149 -22.41 14.74 30.24
N GLU A 150 -23.46 15.55 30.36
CA GLU A 150 -23.56 16.85 29.69
C GLU A 150 -22.47 17.86 30.12
N CYS A 151 -21.97 17.76 31.35
CA CYS A 151 -20.88 18.61 31.85
C CYS A 151 -19.55 18.41 31.10
N LEU A 152 -19.34 17.27 30.42
CA LEU A 152 -18.12 16.97 29.68
C LEU A 152 -18.02 17.72 28.35
N GLN A 153 -19.14 18.30 27.87
CA GLN A 153 -19.21 18.98 26.57
C GLN A 153 -18.32 20.23 26.49
N THR A 154 -17.91 20.79 27.63
CA THR A 154 -17.03 21.96 27.73
C THR A 154 -15.58 21.60 28.08
N ASP A 155 -15.28 20.33 28.39
CA ASP A 155 -13.91 19.88 28.70
C ASP A 155 -13.13 19.63 27.40
N VAL A 156 -12.58 20.70 26.82
CA VAL A 156 -11.85 20.64 25.54
C VAL A 156 -10.69 19.64 25.60
N LYS A 157 -9.92 19.62 26.69
CA LYS A 157 -8.75 18.76 26.84
C LYS A 157 -9.16 17.30 26.98
N GLY A 158 -10.20 17.01 27.76
CA GLY A 158 -10.80 15.69 27.89
C GLY A 158 -11.39 15.19 26.58
N LEU A 159 -12.14 16.03 25.86
CA LEU A 159 -12.73 15.67 24.57
C LEU A 159 -11.67 15.35 23.51
N LEU A 160 -10.56 16.11 23.46
CA LEU A 160 -9.44 15.83 22.55
C LEU A 160 -8.83 14.46 22.85
N SER A 161 -8.55 14.17 24.12
CA SER A 161 -7.97 12.88 24.51
C SER A 161 -8.93 11.72 24.34
N LEU A 162 -10.23 11.91 24.61
CA LEU A 162 -11.26 10.91 24.39
C LEU A 162 -11.42 10.58 22.91
N TYR A 163 -11.40 11.60 22.04
CA TYR A 163 -11.44 11.41 20.59
C TYR A 163 -10.22 10.60 20.11
N GLU A 164 -9.01 10.98 20.54
CA GLU A 164 -7.78 10.25 20.19
C GLU A 164 -7.79 8.80 20.71
N ALA A 165 -8.31 8.56 21.93
CA ALA A 165 -8.43 7.25 22.54
C ALA A 165 -9.46 6.34 21.86
N SER A 166 -10.62 6.91 21.49
CA SER A 166 -11.75 6.19 20.90
C SER A 166 -11.41 5.46 19.60
N HIS A 167 -10.42 5.98 18.88
CA HIS A 167 -9.94 5.41 17.64
C HIS A 167 -9.12 4.12 17.79
N LEU A 168 -8.81 3.72 19.03
CA LEU A 168 -8.18 2.44 19.33
C LEU A 168 -9.20 1.35 19.66
N ALA A 169 -10.49 1.56 19.37
CA ALA A 169 -11.56 0.60 19.65
C ALA A 169 -11.43 -0.70 18.84
N PHE A 170 -11.74 -1.82 19.49
CA PHE A 170 -12.01 -3.10 18.84
C PHE A 170 -13.49 -3.20 18.43
N MET A 171 -13.84 -4.12 17.52
CA MET A 171 -15.19 -4.21 16.95
C MET A 171 -16.32 -4.44 17.97
N GLU A 172 -15.99 -5.03 19.12
CA GLU A 172 -16.96 -5.36 20.18
C GLU A 172 -17.11 -4.24 21.23
N GLU A 173 -16.33 -3.16 21.11
CA GLU A 173 -16.25 -2.07 22.08
C GLU A 173 -17.17 -0.89 21.72
N SER A 174 -18.47 -1.12 21.86
CA SER A 174 -19.52 -0.13 21.53
C SER A 174 -19.43 1.18 22.32
N ASP A 175 -18.94 1.17 23.57
CA ASP A 175 -18.82 2.39 24.38
C ASP A 175 -17.75 3.36 23.83
N LEU A 176 -16.66 2.84 23.24
CA LEU A 176 -15.66 3.67 22.56
C LEU A 176 -16.17 4.26 21.25
N GLN A 177 -17.03 3.54 20.52
CA GLN A 177 -17.67 4.08 19.32
C GLN A 177 -18.62 5.24 19.68
N ASP A 178 -19.36 5.10 20.77
CA ASP A 178 -20.17 6.18 21.34
C ASP A 178 -19.30 7.36 21.80
N ALA A 179 -18.13 7.07 22.38
CA ALA A 179 -17.16 8.07 22.82
C ALA A 179 -16.62 8.88 21.63
N GLU A 180 -16.30 8.23 20.50
CA GLU A 180 -15.86 8.89 19.27
C GLU A 180 -16.91 9.88 18.78
N LEU A 181 -18.17 9.44 18.68
CA LEU A 181 -19.29 10.27 18.22
C LEU A 181 -19.55 11.45 19.15
N PHE A 182 -19.52 11.21 20.47
CA PHE A 182 -19.68 12.24 21.48
C PHE A 182 -18.56 13.28 21.37
N ALA A 183 -17.30 12.85 21.40
CA ALA A 183 -16.16 13.75 21.35
C ALA A 183 -16.12 14.57 20.05
N ALA A 184 -16.32 13.94 18.89
CA ALA A 184 -16.36 14.61 17.59
C ALA A 184 -17.45 15.69 17.52
N LYS A 185 -18.66 15.36 17.99
CA LYS A 185 -19.81 16.28 18.00
C LYS A 185 -19.52 17.55 18.80
N HIS A 186 -18.92 17.40 19.98
CA HIS A 186 -18.67 18.54 20.87
C HIS A 186 -17.42 19.34 20.46
N LEU A 187 -16.36 18.70 19.97
CA LEU A 187 -15.21 19.38 19.38
C LEU A 187 -15.60 20.21 18.14
N LEU A 188 -16.52 19.72 17.30
CA LEU A 188 -17.02 20.48 16.15
C LEU A 188 -17.86 21.70 16.53
N LYS A 189 -18.63 21.62 17.63
CA LYS A 189 -19.34 22.80 18.16
C LYS A 189 -18.36 23.86 18.63
N LEU A 190 -17.26 23.44 19.26
CA LEU A 190 -16.21 24.32 19.77
C LEU A 190 -15.35 24.93 18.63
N LYS A 191 -15.25 24.26 17.48
CA LYS A 191 -14.60 24.80 16.26
C LYS A 191 -15.22 26.11 15.75
N GLY A 192 -16.47 26.39 16.09
CA GLY A 192 -17.17 27.62 15.72
C GLY A 192 -16.97 28.81 16.67
N GLN A 193 -16.17 28.68 17.73
CA GLN A 193 -15.95 29.69 18.76
C GLN A 193 -14.47 30.12 18.80
N GLU A 194 -14.17 31.40 19.04
CA GLU A 194 -12.79 31.86 19.30
C GLU A 194 -12.31 31.27 20.63
N ASN A 195 -11.39 30.30 20.56
CA ASN A 195 -10.78 29.64 21.71
C ASN A 195 -9.28 29.43 21.43
N GLU A 196 -8.42 29.59 22.44
CA GLU A 196 -6.98 29.32 22.38
C GLU A 196 -6.66 27.88 21.91
N ALA A 197 -7.57 26.92 22.14
CA ALA A 197 -7.43 25.53 21.70
C ALA A 197 -7.86 25.26 20.24
N LEU A 198 -8.35 26.27 19.50
CA LEU A 198 -8.95 26.09 18.16
C LEU A 198 -8.00 25.46 17.14
N GLU A 199 -6.71 25.81 17.18
CA GLU A 199 -5.69 25.23 16.29
C GLU A 199 -5.50 23.72 16.57
N HIS A 200 -5.53 23.33 17.86
CA HIS A 200 -5.42 21.93 18.29
C HIS A 200 -6.68 21.13 17.94
N ILE A 201 -7.88 21.71 18.14
CA ILE A 201 -9.16 21.09 17.78
C ILE A 201 -9.22 20.82 16.27
N ASN A 202 -8.85 21.81 15.44
CA ASN A 202 -8.81 21.63 13.99
C ASN A 202 -7.85 20.52 13.59
N HIS A 203 -6.65 20.54 14.14
CA HIS A 203 -5.63 19.55 13.81
C HIS A 203 -6.01 18.12 14.26
N THR A 204 -6.63 17.97 15.44
CA THR A 204 -7.05 16.66 15.97
C THR A 204 -8.25 16.09 15.25
N LEU A 205 -9.25 16.91 14.89
CA LEU A 205 -10.39 16.46 14.08
C LEU A 205 -9.98 16.13 12.63
N GLU A 206 -9.08 16.93 12.05
CA GLU A 206 -8.63 16.69 10.66
C GLU A 206 -7.70 15.48 10.57
N PHE A 207 -6.82 15.28 11.54
CA PHE A 207 -5.88 14.17 11.51
C PHE A 207 -5.87 13.47 12.87
N PRO A 208 -6.65 12.42 13.13
CA PRO A 208 -6.50 11.70 14.39
C PRO A 208 -5.10 11.09 14.58
N LEU A 209 -4.59 11.01 15.81
CA LEU A 209 -3.18 10.61 16.09
C LEU A 209 -2.75 9.29 15.44
N TYR A 210 -3.57 8.24 15.53
CA TYR A 210 -3.31 6.92 14.96
C TYR A 210 -3.17 6.89 13.43
N HIS A 211 -3.55 7.96 12.74
CA HIS A 211 -3.40 8.15 11.29
C HIS A 211 -2.16 8.99 10.90
N ARG A 212 -1.36 9.51 11.85
CA ARG A 212 -0.29 10.48 11.57
C ARG A 212 1.09 9.83 11.38
N MET A 213 1.91 10.43 10.50
CA MET A 213 3.34 10.12 10.42
C MET A 213 4.12 10.76 11.59
N LEU A 214 4.69 9.94 12.47
CA LEU A 214 5.43 10.34 13.69
C LEU A 214 6.48 11.44 13.46
N ARG A 215 7.17 11.45 12.31
CA ARG A 215 8.22 12.44 12.01
C ARG A 215 7.68 13.83 11.66
N LEU A 216 6.55 13.90 10.95
CA LEU A 216 5.89 15.17 10.62
C LEU A 216 5.21 15.75 11.88
N GLN A 217 4.66 14.86 12.72
CA GLN A 217 4.09 15.20 14.02
C GLN A 217 5.11 15.82 14.97
N ALA A 218 6.31 15.24 15.08
CA ALA A 218 7.36 15.76 15.95
C ALA A 218 7.67 17.24 15.67
N ARG A 219 7.70 17.67 14.39
CA ARG A 219 7.97 19.07 14.06
C ARG A 219 6.85 20.00 14.50
N CYS A 220 5.60 19.70 14.13
CA CYS A 220 4.44 20.51 14.50
C CYS A 220 4.28 20.56 16.02
N TYR A 221 4.53 19.45 16.72
CA TYR A 221 4.45 19.38 18.16
C TYR A 221 5.58 20.16 18.85
N ILE A 222 6.84 20.05 18.36
CA ILE A 222 7.96 20.89 18.83
C ILE A 222 7.63 22.38 18.63
N ASP A 223 7.10 22.77 17.48
CA ASP A 223 6.73 24.16 17.19
C ASP A 223 5.55 24.65 18.05
N ALA A 224 4.59 23.78 18.38
CA ALA A 224 3.48 24.09 19.30
C ALA A 224 3.96 24.19 20.76
N CYS A 225 4.80 23.25 21.22
CA CYS A 225 5.41 23.28 22.55
C CYS A 225 6.33 24.49 22.75
N ASN A 226 7.01 24.97 21.70
CA ASN A 226 7.77 26.23 21.75
C ASN A 226 6.91 27.46 22.08
N LYS A 227 5.59 27.40 21.85
CA LYS A 227 4.64 28.49 22.15
C LYS A 227 3.93 28.33 23.50
N ARG A 228 4.08 27.18 24.15
CA ARG A 228 3.45 26.83 25.43
C ARG A 228 4.32 27.28 26.60
N GLN A 229 3.72 27.84 27.65
CA GLN A 229 4.44 28.23 28.87
C GLN A 229 4.78 27.03 29.78
N ASP A 230 4.08 25.91 29.62
CA ASP A 230 4.17 24.70 30.44
C ASP A 230 5.01 23.58 29.80
N ALA A 231 5.65 23.83 28.65
CA ALA A 231 6.41 22.80 27.94
C ALA A 231 7.68 22.37 28.70
N ASN A 232 7.98 21.07 28.69
CA ASN A 232 9.22 20.54 29.23
C ASN A 232 10.42 20.99 28.37
N LEU A 233 11.06 22.09 28.78
CA LEU A 233 12.18 22.73 28.07
C LEU A 233 13.32 21.74 27.78
N LEU A 234 13.51 20.74 28.63
CA LEU A 234 14.57 19.76 28.48
C LEU A 234 14.28 18.75 27.36
N LEU A 235 13.03 18.28 27.27
CA LEU A 235 12.58 17.45 26.15
C LEU A 235 12.55 18.26 24.85
N LEU A 236 12.09 19.50 24.91
CA LEU A 236 12.01 20.39 23.76
C LEU A 236 13.38 20.70 23.16
N GLU A 237 14.39 20.97 23.99
CA GLU A 237 15.76 21.19 23.54
C GLU A 237 16.37 19.92 22.93
N LEU A 238 16.14 18.75 23.55
CA LEU A 238 16.60 17.47 23.02
C LEU A 238 15.91 17.11 21.70
N ALA A 239 14.59 17.30 21.61
CA ALA A 239 13.79 17.01 20.42
C ALA A 239 14.21 17.92 19.25
N THR A 240 14.40 19.21 19.52
CA THR A 240 14.88 20.18 18.54
C THR A 240 16.26 19.79 18.00
N LEU A 241 17.18 19.41 18.89
CA LEU A 241 18.49 18.91 18.47
C LEU A 241 18.35 17.60 17.68
N ASP A 242 17.63 16.59 18.17
CA ASP A 242 17.47 15.32 17.47
C ASP A 242 16.87 15.48 16.06
N PHE A 243 15.86 16.34 15.94
CA PHE A 243 15.19 16.67 14.70
C PHE A 243 16.18 17.34 13.73
N ASN A 244 16.94 18.32 14.20
CA ASN A 244 17.92 19.05 13.39
C ASN A 244 19.11 18.17 12.96
N LYS A 245 19.56 17.23 13.80
CA LYS A 245 20.60 16.23 13.45
C LYS A 245 20.20 15.41 12.24
N LYS A 246 18.95 14.94 12.21
CA LYS A 246 18.40 14.13 11.10
C LYS A 246 18.22 14.97 9.83
N HIS A 247 18.13 16.29 9.93
CA HIS A 247 18.07 17.24 8.81
C HIS A 247 19.44 17.56 8.18
N LEU A 248 20.54 17.45 8.94
CA LEU A 248 21.91 17.72 8.48
C LEU A 248 22.51 16.63 7.57
N ASN A 249 21.88 15.45 7.48
CA ASN A 249 22.29 14.37 6.58
C ASN A 249 21.60 14.42 5.20
N LEU A 250 20.84 15.49 4.89
CA LEU A 250 20.20 15.71 3.59
C LEU A 250 20.98 16.74 2.78
N PRO A 251 21.21 16.54 1.47
CA PRO A 251 21.85 17.53 0.60
C PRO A 251 21.12 18.88 0.66
N MET A 252 21.86 19.99 0.58
CA MET A 252 21.37 21.37 0.70
C MET A 252 20.19 21.72 -0.24
N ALA A 253 20.14 21.09 -1.43
CA ALA A 253 19.03 21.21 -2.38
C ALA A 253 17.70 20.61 -1.88
N LEU A 254 17.76 19.55 -1.06
CA LEU A 254 16.62 18.95 -0.37
C LEU A 254 16.20 19.75 0.85
N GLN A 255 17.11 20.47 1.50
CA GLN A 255 16.76 21.40 2.59
C GLN A 255 15.97 22.61 2.05
N LEU A 256 16.37 23.16 0.89
CA LEU A 256 15.65 24.25 0.22
C LEU A 256 14.29 23.80 -0.33
N SER A 257 14.18 22.59 -0.89
CA SER A 257 12.88 22.05 -1.34
C SER A 257 11.94 21.75 -0.16
N TYR A 258 12.46 21.26 0.97
CA TYR A 258 11.70 21.09 2.22
C TYR A 258 11.25 22.42 2.82
N GLN A 259 12.09 23.46 2.78
CA GLN A 259 11.73 24.78 3.33
C GLN A 259 10.73 25.54 2.44
N LEU A 260 10.78 25.36 1.12
CA LEU A 260 9.89 26.04 0.16
C LEU A 260 8.54 25.34 -0.04
N SER A 261 8.45 24.02 0.21
CA SER A 261 7.20 23.25 0.10
C SER A 261 6.25 23.40 1.30
N PHE A 262 6.71 24.01 2.39
CA PHE A 262 5.94 24.18 3.63
C PHE A 262 5.26 25.56 3.78
N SER A 263 4.99 26.27 2.68
CA SER A 263 4.13 27.47 2.71
C SER A 263 2.76 27.18 2.09
N ARG A 264 1.73 27.13 2.95
CA ARG A 264 0.26 27.12 2.70
C ARG A 264 -0.32 26.00 1.83
N SER A 265 0.33 25.54 0.77
CA SER A 265 -0.18 24.54 -0.17
C SER A 265 -0.21 23.11 0.38
N PHE A 266 0.76 22.73 1.22
CA PHE A 266 0.77 21.42 1.88
C PHE A 266 -0.35 21.28 2.94
N PHE A 267 -0.63 22.35 3.69
CA PHE A 267 -1.78 22.38 4.63
C PHE A 267 -3.14 22.39 3.93
N GLU A 268 -3.24 22.91 2.70
CA GLU A 268 -4.46 22.78 1.89
C GLU A 268 -4.59 21.40 1.22
N ALA A 269 -3.48 20.76 0.85
CA ALA A 269 -3.46 19.43 0.23
C ALA A 269 -3.69 18.28 1.22
N CYS A 270 -3.37 18.49 2.50
CA CYS A 270 -3.63 17.51 3.56
C CYS A 270 -5.04 17.62 4.15
N LYS A 271 -5.84 18.66 3.84
CA LYS A 271 -7.24 18.73 4.32
C LYS A 271 -7.94 17.40 4.01
N PRO A 272 -8.44 16.67 5.01
CA PRO A 272 -9.38 15.60 4.73
C PRO A 272 -10.58 16.26 4.05
N LYS A 273 -10.94 15.82 2.85
CA LYS A 273 -12.29 16.04 2.31
C LYS A 273 -13.34 15.20 3.07
N ARG A 274 -13.11 14.91 4.36
CA ARG A 274 -14.12 14.38 5.28
C ARG A 274 -14.76 15.56 5.97
N ASN A 275 -15.86 16.03 5.41
CA ASN A 275 -16.71 16.99 6.09
C ASN A 275 -17.40 16.21 7.23
N ILE A 276 -16.76 16.11 8.40
CA ILE A 276 -17.27 15.39 9.59
C ILE A 276 -18.69 15.87 9.93
N GLN A 277 -19.01 17.12 9.58
CA GLN A 277 -20.35 17.71 9.64
C GLN A 277 -21.41 16.94 8.85
N HIS A 278 -21.08 16.43 7.65
CA HIS A 278 -22.01 15.66 6.81
C HIS A 278 -22.21 14.22 7.32
N ILE A 279 -21.18 13.61 7.92
CA ILE A 279 -21.25 12.27 8.53
C ILE A 279 -22.04 12.33 9.85
N LEU A 280 -21.85 13.39 10.65
CA LEU A 280 -22.67 13.66 11.84
C LEU A 280 -24.12 13.98 11.46
N GLU A 281 -24.36 14.77 10.41
CA GLU A 281 -25.72 15.02 9.92
C GLU A 281 -26.38 13.75 9.36
N ALA A 282 -25.62 12.84 8.72
CA ALA A 282 -26.11 11.56 8.24
C ALA A 282 -26.43 10.57 9.39
N LYS A 283 -25.57 10.48 10.42
CA LYS A 283 -25.78 9.63 11.60
C LYS A 283 -26.86 10.17 12.56
N ILE A 284 -26.98 11.50 12.70
CA ILE A 284 -28.07 12.15 13.46
C ILE A 284 -29.42 11.94 12.75
N ARG A 285 -29.44 11.92 11.40
CA ARG A 285 -30.64 11.58 10.62
C ARG A 285 -31.07 10.11 10.79
N GLN A 286 -30.13 9.18 10.98
CA GLN A 286 -30.45 7.77 11.26
C GLN A 286 -31.18 7.57 12.60
N ASN A 287 -30.89 8.38 13.62
CA ASN A 287 -31.56 8.30 14.93
C ASN A 287 -32.89 9.06 15.05
N HIS A 288 -33.30 9.82 14.01
CA HIS A 288 -34.57 10.57 14.01
C HIS A 288 -35.66 10.04 13.07
N LEU A 289 -35.45 8.91 12.40
CA LEU A 289 -36.46 8.29 11.52
C LEU A 289 -37.39 7.33 12.27
N ILE A 290 -38.10 7.85 13.29
CA ILE A 290 -39.42 7.37 13.71
C ILE A 290 -40.32 8.59 13.91
N ARG A 291 -40.87 9.14 12.81
CA ARG A 291 -42.24 9.70 12.67
C ARG A 291 -42.38 10.63 11.46
N CYS A 292 -43.34 10.27 10.59
CA CYS A 292 -44.05 11.10 9.58
C CYS A 292 -43.19 11.78 8.50
N GLY A 293 -43.56 11.86 7.23
CA GLY A 293 -44.83 11.63 6.54
C GLY A 293 -44.82 12.56 5.32
N ASP A 294 -44.71 11.97 4.14
CA ASP A 294 -45.15 12.41 2.80
C ASP A 294 -44.90 13.86 2.32
N LYS A 295 -44.15 14.00 1.22
CA LYS A 295 -44.53 14.75 0.00
C LYS A 295 -43.42 14.74 -1.06
N SER A 296 -43.78 14.18 -2.21
CA SER A 296 -43.07 14.19 -3.49
C SER A 296 -42.73 15.60 -3.99
N LYS A 297 -41.48 15.84 -4.40
CA LYS A 297 -41.13 16.83 -5.43
C LYS A 297 -40.06 16.26 -6.36
N VAL A 298 -40.43 16.24 -7.65
CA VAL A 298 -39.59 15.99 -8.81
C VAL A 298 -38.47 17.03 -8.87
N TYR A 299 -37.21 16.59 -8.96
CA TYR A 299 -36.08 17.46 -9.30
C TYR A 299 -35.54 17.05 -10.67
N GLN A 300 -35.71 17.96 -11.64
CA GLN A 300 -34.95 17.98 -12.88
C GLN A 300 -33.47 18.21 -12.58
N ALA A 301 -32.62 17.48 -13.30
CA ALA A 301 -31.17 17.55 -13.25
C ALA A 301 -30.66 18.92 -13.73
N ASP A 302 -29.80 19.57 -12.94
CA ASP A 302 -28.98 20.67 -13.43
C ASP A 302 -27.62 20.74 -12.71
N SER A 303 -26.55 20.70 -13.52
CA SER A 303 -25.11 20.91 -13.23
C SER A 303 -24.39 19.92 -12.30
N ARG A 304 -23.72 18.91 -12.89
CA ARG A 304 -22.70 18.09 -12.20
C ARG A 304 -21.33 18.79 -12.26
N LEU A 305 -20.90 19.33 -11.11
CA LEU A 305 -19.55 19.83 -10.83
C LEU A 305 -18.49 18.72 -11.03
N ALA A 306 -17.25 19.10 -11.37
CA ALA A 306 -16.13 18.19 -11.65
C ALA A 306 -15.99 17.07 -10.59
N ILE A 307 -16.31 15.84 -11.01
CA ILE A 307 -16.38 14.65 -10.15
C ILE A 307 -14.97 14.15 -9.80
N TYR A 308 -14.00 14.37 -10.69
CA TYR A 308 -12.65 13.82 -10.59
C TYR A 308 -11.57 14.88 -10.32
N GLN A 309 -10.50 14.45 -9.64
CA GLN A 309 -9.31 15.28 -9.43
C GLN A 309 -8.55 15.46 -10.75
N PRO A 310 -8.02 16.66 -11.05
CA PRO A 310 -7.19 16.87 -12.23
C PRO A 310 -5.87 16.09 -12.13
N THR A 311 -5.26 15.78 -13.26
CA THR A 311 -3.91 15.19 -13.28
C THR A 311 -2.89 16.15 -12.67
N ILE A 312 -1.97 15.61 -11.87
CA ILE A 312 -0.79 16.34 -11.39
C ILE A 312 0.38 16.30 -12.41
N TRP A 313 0.23 15.50 -13.46
CA TRP A 313 1.26 15.20 -14.45
C TRP A 313 0.97 15.94 -15.77
N SER A 314 1.17 17.26 -15.77
CA SER A 314 0.91 18.06 -16.97
C SER A 314 1.75 17.57 -18.16
N HIS A 315 1.23 17.78 -19.38
CA HIS A 315 1.97 17.48 -20.60
C HIS A 315 3.36 18.13 -20.60
N ASP A 316 3.46 19.40 -20.20
CA ASP A 316 4.73 20.13 -20.17
C ASP A 316 5.71 19.54 -19.15
N LEU A 317 5.21 19.07 -17.99
CA LEU A 317 6.03 18.36 -17.00
C LEU A 317 6.60 17.06 -17.61
N ILE A 318 5.76 16.28 -18.29
CA ILE A 318 6.16 15.03 -18.95
C ILE A 318 7.20 15.31 -20.05
N GLN A 319 6.96 16.29 -20.91
CA GLN A 319 7.89 16.66 -21.98
C GLN A 319 9.24 17.15 -21.43
N GLY A 320 9.24 17.79 -20.26
CA GLY A 320 10.42 18.30 -19.57
C GLY A 320 11.27 17.24 -18.83
N LEU A 321 10.82 15.99 -18.72
CA LEU A 321 11.56 14.95 -18.00
C LEU A 321 12.93 14.66 -18.63
N ASP A 322 14.00 14.67 -17.86
CA ASP A 322 15.33 14.27 -18.36
C ASP A 322 15.38 12.75 -18.59
N ASN A 323 15.68 12.37 -19.82
CA ASN A 323 15.83 11.00 -20.30
C ASN A 323 17.24 10.74 -20.87
N ASN A 324 18.21 11.60 -20.57
CA ASN A 324 19.60 11.37 -20.95
C ASN A 324 20.19 10.15 -20.23
N PHE A 325 20.78 9.25 -20.99
CA PHE A 325 21.47 8.08 -20.47
C PHE A 325 22.74 7.79 -21.28
N PRO A 326 23.84 7.31 -20.66
CA PRO A 326 25.11 7.10 -21.37
C PRO A 326 25.00 6.15 -22.58
N VAL A 327 25.59 6.58 -23.72
CA VAL A 327 25.54 5.86 -25.00
C VAL A 327 26.26 4.50 -24.96
N ASN A 328 27.30 4.36 -24.13
CA ASN A 328 28.14 3.15 -24.07
C ASN A 328 27.66 2.09 -23.06
N PHE A 329 26.42 2.19 -22.56
CA PHE A 329 25.91 1.27 -21.54
C PHE A 329 25.95 -0.20 -21.99
N GLU A 330 25.56 -0.53 -23.22
CA GLU A 330 25.43 -1.94 -23.64
C GLU A 330 26.76 -2.68 -23.64
N GLU A 331 27.85 -1.98 -23.90
CA GLU A 331 29.19 -2.56 -23.79
C GLU A 331 29.54 -2.89 -22.34
N ARG A 332 29.30 -1.95 -21.42
CA ARG A 332 29.51 -2.15 -19.99
C ARG A 332 28.59 -3.23 -19.41
N ALA A 333 27.33 -3.26 -19.83
CA ALA A 333 26.36 -4.27 -19.39
C ALA A 333 26.83 -5.68 -19.79
N ARG A 334 27.24 -5.89 -21.04
CA ARG A 334 27.80 -7.17 -21.51
C ARG A 334 29.10 -7.55 -20.79
N GLU A 335 29.95 -6.58 -20.46
CA GLU A 335 31.14 -6.82 -19.66
C GLU A 335 30.78 -7.33 -18.25
N LEU A 336 29.82 -6.67 -17.59
CA LEU A 336 29.32 -7.05 -16.27
C LEU A 336 28.60 -8.40 -16.28
N GLU A 337 27.77 -8.69 -17.29
CA GLU A 337 27.11 -9.99 -17.46
C GLU A 337 28.13 -11.13 -17.51
N LYS A 338 29.21 -10.97 -18.29
CA LYS A 338 30.31 -11.94 -18.34
C LYS A 338 31.02 -12.09 -17.00
N LYS A 339 31.26 -10.99 -16.29
CA LYS A 339 31.88 -11.00 -14.96
C LYS A 339 31.00 -11.69 -13.93
N VAL A 340 29.70 -11.44 -13.92
CA VAL A 340 28.74 -12.11 -13.03
C VAL A 340 28.77 -13.62 -13.26
N VAL A 341 28.69 -14.07 -14.51
CA VAL A 341 28.76 -15.50 -14.84
C VAL A 341 30.13 -16.10 -14.47
N HIS A 342 31.22 -15.35 -14.68
CA HIS A 342 32.56 -15.79 -14.33
C HIS A 342 32.80 -15.89 -12.82
N ASP A 343 32.44 -14.85 -12.08
CA ASP A 343 32.50 -14.80 -10.61
C ASP A 343 31.71 -15.98 -10.02
N TYR A 344 30.55 -16.26 -10.61
CA TYR A 344 29.76 -17.41 -10.24
C TYR A 344 30.55 -18.69 -10.49
N LEU A 345 30.90 -19.01 -11.75
CA LEU A 345 31.56 -20.26 -12.16
C LEU A 345 32.91 -20.53 -11.47
N ASN A 346 33.70 -19.51 -11.15
CA ASN A 346 35.01 -19.66 -10.54
C ASN A 346 35.00 -20.04 -9.05
N ASN A 347 33.89 -19.84 -8.36
CA ASN A 347 33.81 -20.16 -6.93
C ASN A 347 33.75 -21.68 -6.63
N GLY A 348 33.66 -22.53 -7.67
CA GLY A 348 33.79 -24.00 -7.58
C GLY A 348 32.54 -24.73 -7.07
N CYS A 349 32.40 -26.01 -7.47
CA CYS A 349 31.36 -27.01 -7.10
C CYS A 349 30.13 -26.47 -6.32
N PHE A 350 29.15 -25.93 -7.06
CA PHE A 350 27.99 -25.28 -6.46
C PHE A 350 27.08 -26.27 -5.74
N ARG A 351 26.77 -25.95 -4.49
CA ARG A 351 25.64 -26.58 -3.78
C ARG A 351 24.34 -26.10 -4.41
N THR A 352 23.29 -26.91 -4.36
CA THR A 352 21.96 -26.56 -4.89
C THR A 352 21.45 -25.23 -4.34
N LEU A 353 21.64 -24.98 -3.03
CA LEU A 353 21.30 -23.70 -2.41
C LEU A 353 21.94 -22.48 -3.09
N GLU A 354 23.23 -22.54 -3.44
CA GLU A 354 23.96 -21.40 -4.03
C GLU A 354 23.43 -21.08 -5.44
N LEU A 355 23.07 -22.12 -6.21
CA LEU A 355 22.41 -21.97 -7.52
C LEU A 355 21.05 -21.27 -7.38
N LEU A 356 20.26 -21.69 -6.39
CA LEU A 356 18.94 -21.14 -6.13
C LEU A 356 19.01 -19.68 -5.66
N GLU A 357 19.93 -19.36 -4.74
CA GLU A 357 20.14 -17.99 -4.26
C GLU A 357 20.63 -17.07 -5.40
N HIS A 358 21.47 -17.58 -6.30
CA HIS A 358 21.93 -16.83 -7.46
C HIS A 358 20.80 -16.50 -8.44
N ILE A 359 19.94 -17.48 -8.75
CA ILE A 359 18.74 -17.24 -9.56
C ILE A 359 17.83 -16.21 -8.87
N ASP A 360 17.54 -16.40 -7.58
CA ASP A 360 16.69 -15.47 -6.82
C ASP A 360 17.23 -14.04 -6.83
N ASP A 361 18.54 -13.88 -6.69
CA ASP A 361 19.19 -12.57 -6.71
C ASP A 361 19.09 -11.90 -8.08
N ILE A 362 19.36 -12.63 -9.17
CA ILE A 362 19.22 -12.11 -10.54
C ILE A 362 17.79 -11.64 -10.81
N GLU A 363 16.80 -12.47 -10.49
CA GLU A 363 15.40 -12.18 -10.78
C GLU A 363 14.88 -11.02 -9.94
N ARG A 364 15.14 -11.02 -8.63
CA ARG A 364 14.68 -9.98 -7.72
C ARG A 364 15.38 -8.64 -7.96
N LEU A 365 16.56 -8.62 -8.59
CA LEU A 365 17.21 -7.40 -9.06
C LEU A 365 16.63 -6.87 -10.39
N GLY A 366 15.66 -7.58 -10.98
CA GLY A 366 15.02 -7.19 -12.23
C GLY A 366 15.83 -7.54 -13.49
N LEU A 367 16.85 -8.39 -13.34
CA LEU A 367 17.78 -8.77 -14.41
C LEU A 367 17.42 -10.09 -15.11
N GLY A 368 16.33 -10.76 -14.70
CA GLY A 368 15.94 -12.06 -15.25
C GLY A 368 15.93 -12.13 -16.78
N TYR A 369 15.38 -11.10 -17.44
CA TYR A 369 15.32 -11.02 -18.90
C TYR A 369 16.70 -10.98 -19.59
N ARG A 370 17.76 -10.51 -18.91
CA ARG A 370 19.15 -10.51 -19.43
C ARG A 370 19.83 -11.87 -19.26
N PHE A 371 19.41 -12.63 -18.25
CA PHE A 371 20.03 -13.89 -17.87
C PHE A 371 19.17 -15.11 -18.21
N GLN A 372 18.14 -15.00 -19.06
CA GLN A 372 17.22 -16.09 -19.40
C GLN A 372 17.93 -17.41 -19.73
N SER A 373 18.91 -17.37 -20.65
CA SER A 373 19.68 -18.57 -21.04
C SER A 373 20.62 -19.09 -19.95
N HIS A 374 21.04 -18.23 -19.02
CA HIS A 374 21.82 -18.65 -17.87
C HIS A 374 20.92 -19.32 -16.82
N ILE A 375 19.81 -18.68 -16.46
CA ILE A 375 18.81 -19.19 -15.53
C ILE A 375 18.31 -20.56 -16.01
N GLN A 376 17.92 -20.70 -17.28
CA GLN A 376 17.47 -21.99 -17.82
C GLN A 376 18.50 -23.10 -17.63
N ARG A 377 19.78 -22.84 -17.95
CA ARG A 377 20.85 -23.83 -17.72
C ARG A 377 21.01 -24.20 -16.24
N LEU A 378 20.85 -23.24 -15.32
CA LEU A 378 20.92 -23.52 -13.89
C LEU A 378 19.72 -24.36 -13.43
N LEU A 379 18.51 -24.08 -13.93
CA LEU A 379 17.31 -24.86 -13.68
C LEU A 379 17.46 -26.30 -14.22
N ASP A 380 18.03 -26.48 -15.41
CA ASP A 380 18.31 -27.79 -15.99
C ASP A 380 19.28 -28.60 -15.10
N VAL A 381 20.29 -27.94 -14.52
CA VAL A 381 21.20 -28.58 -13.54
C VAL A 381 20.45 -28.93 -12.25
N ILE A 382 19.65 -28.02 -11.70
CA ILE A 382 18.88 -28.25 -10.46
C ILE A 382 17.90 -29.41 -10.64
N THR A 383 17.22 -29.48 -11.78
CA THR A 383 16.23 -30.53 -12.09
C THR A 383 16.91 -31.87 -12.39
N SER A 384 18.05 -31.89 -13.09
CA SER A 384 18.85 -33.12 -13.26
C SER A 384 19.31 -33.68 -11.91
N LEU A 385 19.72 -32.81 -10.98
CA LEU A 385 20.05 -33.21 -9.61
C LEU A 385 18.82 -33.69 -8.83
N TYR A 386 17.63 -33.22 -9.17
CA TYR A 386 16.37 -33.62 -8.56
C TYR A 386 15.96 -35.03 -9.00
N GLU A 387 15.98 -35.31 -10.32
CA GLU A 387 15.56 -36.60 -10.91
C GLU A 387 16.48 -37.78 -10.53
N ILE A 388 17.77 -37.54 -10.31
CA ILE A 388 18.74 -38.60 -9.95
C ILE A 388 18.54 -39.10 -8.50
N ASN A 389 17.89 -38.34 -7.62
CA ASN A 389 17.89 -38.59 -6.16
C ASN A 389 16.51 -38.99 -5.58
N ASP A 390 15.53 -39.37 -6.41
CA ASP A 390 14.13 -39.61 -6.00
C ASP A 390 13.94 -40.83 -5.06
N GLU A 391 14.96 -41.66 -4.84
CA GLU A 391 14.84 -42.87 -3.99
C GLU A 391 15.25 -42.70 -2.51
N HIS A 392 16.02 -41.69 -2.11
CA HIS A 392 16.40 -41.50 -0.68
C HIS A 392 16.68 -40.02 -0.32
N ASP A 393 15.62 -39.35 0.14
CA ASP A 393 15.54 -37.94 0.55
C ASP A 393 16.36 -37.62 1.83
N GLU A 394 17.66 -37.38 1.70
CA GLU A 394 18.55 -36.89 2.78
C GLU A 394 19.26 -35.54 2.48
N LYS A 395 18.97 -34.83 1.38
CA LYS A 395 19.89 -33.77 0.88
C LYS A 395 19.52 -32.30 1.09
N GLU A 396 18.26 -31.81 1.00
CA GLU A 396 18.06 -30.38 1.33
C GLU A 396 18.15 -30.19 2.84
N LYS A 397 19.15 -29.43 3.27
CA LYS A 397 19.60 -29.38 4.67
C LYS A 397 18.78 -28.43 5.53
N SER A 398 18.04 -27.51 4.91
CA SER A 398 17.32 -26.44 5.59
C SER A 398 15.94 -26.18 5.01
N LEU A 399 15.06 -25.59 5.83
CA LEU A 399 13.74 -25.13 5.40
C LEU A 399 13.84 -24.08 4.29
N HIS A 400 14.86 -23.23 4.38
CA HIS A 400 15.17 -22.22 3.37
C HIS A 400 15.43 -22.85 2.00
N GLU A 401 16.37 -23.79 1.91
CA GLU A 401 16.75 -24.44 0.64
C GLU A 401 15.57 -25.15 -0.02
N ALA A 402 14.82 -25.96 0.74
CA ALA A 402 13.69 -26.71 0.21
C ALA A 402 12.55 -25.80 -0.27
N SER A 403 12.22 -24.76 0.50
CA SER A 403 11.17 -23.80 0.15
C SER A 403 11.58 -22.93 -1.05
N LEU A 404 12.84 -22.50 -1.10
CA LEU A 404 13.38 -21.71 -2.21
C LEU A 404 13.38 -22.54 -3.51
N LYS A 405 13.80 -23.80 -3.45
CA LYS A 405 13.76 -24.73 -4.58
C LYS A 405 12.33 -24.89 -5.11
N PHE A 406 11.37 -25.18 -4.22
CA PHE A 406 9.96 -25.31 -4.59
C PHE A 406 9.46 -24.04 -5.28
N ARG A 407 9.71 -22.87 -4.67
CA ARG A 407 9.28 -21.58 -5.20
C ARG A 407 9.85 -21.32 -6.59
N ILE A 408 11.17 -21.40 -6.77
CA ILE A 408 11.83 -21.09 -8.05
C ILE A 408 11.34 -22.03 -9.14
N LEU A 409 11.31 -23.35 -8.88
CA LEU A 409 10.84 -24.32 -9.88
C LEU A 409 9.37 -24.04 -10.26
N ARG A 410 8.49 -23.79 -9.29
CA ARG A 410 7.09 -23.46 -9.57
C ARG A 410 6.94 -22.13 -10.34
N GLN A 411 7.76 -21.12 -10.04
CA GLN A 411 7.78 -19.84 -10.76
C GLN A 411 8.18 -20.01 -12.23
N HIS A 412 9.03 -20.99 -12.55
CA HIS A 412 9.41 -21.35 -13.92
C HIS A 412 8.51 -22.44 -14.54
N GLY A 413 7.32 -22.66 -13.99
CA GLY A 413 6.31 -23.56 -14.55
C GLY A 413 6.56 -25.06 -14.33
N TYR A 414 7.50 -25.45 -13.49
CA TYR A 414 7.67 -26.86 -13.12
C TYR A 414 6.56 -27.29 -12.15
N ASN A 415 5.98 -28.47 -12.41
CA ASN A 415 4.99 -29.07 -11.52
C ASN A 415 5.66 -29.84 -10.37
N VAL A 416 6.14 -29.12 -9.36
CA VAL A 416 6.75 -29.67 -8.14
C VAL A 416 5.73 -30.03 -7.06
N SER A 417 5.96 -31.10 -6.29
CA SER A 417 5.01 -31.54 -5.26
C SER A 417 5.21 -30.83 -3.91
N GLN A 418 4.11 -30.52 -3.19
CA GLN A 418 4.16 -30.07 -1.79
C GLN A 418 4.74 -31.12 -0.81
N ALA A 419 5.04 -32.34 -1.26
CA ALA A 419 5.59 -33.41 -0.44
C ALA A 419 6.91 -33.06 0.26
N PHE A 420 7.67 -32.07 -0.24
CA PHE A 420 8.88 -31.57 0.41
C PHE A 420 8.65 -31.09 1.85
N LEU A 421 7.40 -30.72 2.20
CA LEU A 421 7.02 -30.29 3.54
C LEU A 421 7.07 -31.43 4.58
N ARG A 422 6.96 -32.70 4.14
CA ARG A 422 6.87 -33.87 5.04
C ARG A 422 8.06 -33.98 5.99
N LYS A 423 9.26 -33.63 5.53
CA LYS A 423 10.48 -33.66 6.35
C LYS A 423 10.56 -32.56 7.40
N PHE A 424 9.71 -31.55 7.29
CA PHE A 424 9.61 -30.44 8.25
C PHE A 424 8.42 -30.61 9.20
N LYS A 425 7.72 -31.75 9.12
CA LYS A 425 6.63 -32.13 10.01
C LYS A 425 7.08 -33.22 11.00
N ASP A 426 6.50 -33.21 12.19
CA ASP A 426 6.71 -34.22 13.23
C ASP A 426 5.73 -35.41 13.08
N SER A 427 5.82 -36.38 13.99
CA SER A 427 4.95 -37.56 14.00
C SER A 427 3.46 -37.25 14.22
N HIS A 428 3.12 -36.03 14.66
CA HIS A 428 1.75 -35.55 14.80
C HIS A 428 1.29 -34.72 13.59
N HIS A 429 2.07 -34.74 12.50
CA HIS A 429 1.84 -33.98 11.27
C HIS A 429 1.92 -32.45 11.44
N GLY A 430 2.42 -31.95 12.56
CA GLY A 430 2.66 -30.52 12.78
C GLY A 430 4.09 -30.10 12.45
N PHE A 431 4.32 -28.83 12.13
CA PHE A 431 5.68 -28.33 11.85
C PHE A 431 6.63 -28.48 13.05
N ILE A 432 7.85 -28.95 12.80
CA ILE A 432 8.84 -29.23 13.84
C ILE A 432 9.16 -27.97 14.65
N LYS A 433 9.18 -28.12 15.98
CA LYS A 433 9.28 -26.99 16.92
C LYS A 433 10.43 -26.03 16.62
N TYR A 434 11.67 -26.47 16.39
CA TYR A 434 12.80 -25.53 16.24
C TYR A 434 12.71 -24.61 15.00
N LEU A 435 11.79 -24.88 14.06
CA LEU A 435 11.61 -24.04 12.86
C LEU A 435 11.03 -22.66 13.18
N HIS A 436 10.36 -22.48 14.34
CA HIS A 436 9.72 -21.21 14.68
C HIS A 436 10.68 -20.05 14.91
N THR A 437 11.99 -20.30 15.02
CA THR A 437 13.04 -19.28 15.15
C THR A 437 13.88 -19.10 13.88
N ASP A 438 13.72 -19.94 12.86
CA ASP A 438 14.46 -19.85 11.60
C ASP A 438 13.85 -18.77 10.69
N ILE A 439 14.20 -17.51 10.92
CA ILE A 439 13.66 -16.37 10.16
C ILE A 439 13.82 -16.58 8.65
N LYS A 440 15.00 -17.02 8.18
CA LYS A 440 15.28 -17.18 6.75
C LYS A 440 14.45 -18.32 6.14
N GLY A 441 14.34 -19.44 6.86
CA GLY A 441 13.49 -20.57 6.49
C GLY A 441 12.01 -20.19 6.46
N LEU A 442 11.51 -19.49 7.49
CA LEU A 442 10.13 -19.05 7.59
C LEU A 442 9.75 -18.06 6.49
N LEU A 443 10.62 -17.10 6.17
CA LEU A 443 10.41 -16.18 5.03
C LEU A 443 10.30 -16.96 3.72
N SER A 444 11.19 -17.93 3.51
CA SER A 444 11.18 -18.72 2.26
C SER A 444 9.98 -19.64 2.17
N LEU A 445 9.55 -20.22 3.29
CA LEU A 445 8.34 -21.02 3.38
C LEU A 445 7.08 -20.17 3.12
N TYR A 446 7.02 -18.97 3.69
CA TYR A 446 5.94 -18.02 3.46
C TYR A 446 5.85 -17.64 1.97
N GLU A 447 6.97 -17.29 1.33
CA GLU A 447 6.97 -16.96 -0.10
C GLU A 447 6.59 -18.16 -0.98
N ALA A 448 7.12 -19.35 -0.68
CA ALA A 448 6.79 -20.58 -1.39
C ALA A 448 5.30 -20.95 -1.27
N SER A 449 4.70 -20.75 -0.10
CA SER A 449 3.30 -21.08 0.16
C SER A 449 2.29 -20.27 -0.67
N HIS A 450 2.71 -19.13 -1.23
CA HIS A 450 1.88 -18.34 -2.14
C HIS A 450 1.75 -18.93 -3.54
N LEU A 451 2.54 -19.97 -3.87
CA LEU A 451 2.41 -20.70 -5.13
C LEU A 451 1.65 -22.04 -5.01
N ALA A 452 0.82 -22.17 -3.98
CA ALA A 452 -0.03 -23.33 -3.79
C ALA A 452 -1.11 -23.45 -4.88
N PHE A 453 -1.47 -24.68 -5.24
CA PHE A 453 -2.72 -24.97 -5.95
C PHE A 453 -3.91 -25.09 -4.98
N MET A 454 -5.13 -25.21 -5.51
CA MET A 454 -6.36 -25.31 -4.72
C MET A 454 -6.38 -26.57 -3.83
N GLU A 455 -5.86 -27.67 -4.36
CA GLU A 455 -5.78 -28.98 -3.70
C GLU A 455 -4.61 -29.12 -2.69
N GLU A 456 -3.73 -28.13 -2.60
CA GLU A 456 -2.49 -28.21 -1.81
C GLU A 456 -2.67 -27.69 -0.36
N SER A 457 -3.37 -28.47 0.47
CA SER A 457 -3.67 -28.10 1.86
C SER A 457 -2.45 -27.98 2.77
N ASP A 458 -1.37 -28.73 2.52
CA ASP A 458 -0.15 -28.63 3.34
C ASP A 458 0.55 -27.28 3.13
N LEU A 459 0.52 -26.72 1.92
CA LEU A 459 1.03 -25.37 1.66
C LEU A 459 0.15 -24.30 2.30
N HIS A 460 -1.16 -24.52 2.42
CA HIS A 460 -2.02 -23.61 3.18
C HIS A 460 -1.65 -23.61 4.67
N GLU A 461 -1.45 -24.78 5.26
CA GLU A 461 -0.96 -24.91 6.64
C GLU A 461 0.43 -24.26 6.80
N ALA A 462 1.33 -24.45 5.84
CA ALA A 462 2.65 -23.83 5.80
C ALA A 462 2.57 -22.30 5.82
N LYS A 463 1.64 -21.73 5.04
CA LYS A 463 1.38 -20.28 5.04
C LYS A 463 0.98 -19.80 6.43
N LEU A 464 -0.01 -20.45 7.06
CA LEU A 464 -0.50 -20.09 8.40
C LEU A 464 0.61 -20.20 9.46
N PHE A 465 1.39 -21.29 9.41
CA PHE A 465 2.54 -21.50 10.29
C PHE A 465 3.57 -20.38 10.14
N ALA A 466 4.01 -20.11 8.89
CA ALA A 466 5.02 -19.10 8.62
C ALA A 466 4.53 -17.69 9.02
N THR A 467 3.30 -17.31 8.65
CA THR A 467 2.70 -16.01 9.01
C THR A 467 2.65 -15.83 10.52
N LYS A 468 2.15 -16.81 11.27
CA LYS A 468 2.05 -16.76 12.74
C LYS A 468 3.42 -16.50 13.39
N HIS A 469 4.45 -17.22 12.93
CA HIS A 469 5.78 -17.11 13.52
C HIS A 469 6.52 -15.85 13.08
N LEU A 470 6.38 -15.41 11.83
CA LEU A 470 6.92 -14.13 11.36
C LEU A 470 6.30 -12.93 12.11
N LEU A 471 4.98 -12.95 12.36
CA LEU A 471 4.31 -11.93 13.18
C LEU A 471 4.83 -11.90 14.62
N LYS A 472 5.07 -13.06 15.22
CA LYS A 472 5.68 -13.15 16.56
C LYS A 472 7.11 -12.58 16.56
N LEU A 473 7.92 -12.94 15.58
CA LEU A 473 9.32 -12.52 15.45
C LEU A 473 9.44 -11.01 15.17
N LYS A 474 8.48 -10.41 14.46
CA LYS A 474 8.41 -8.96 14.22
C LYS A 474 8.49 -8.13 15.51
N GLY A 475 7.94 -8.63 16.63
CA GLY A 475 8.01 -7.97 17.94
C GLY A 475 9.25 -8.29 18.78
N GLN A 476 10.13 -9.18 18.33
CA GLN A 476 11.23 -9.74 19.13
C GLN A 476 12.61 -9.55 18.48
N VAL A 477 12.68 -9.37 17.16
CA VAL A 477 13.93 -9.29 16.42
C VAL A 477 14.56 -7.89 16.54
N ASN A 478 15.81 -7.84 17.03
CA ASN A 478 16.61 -6.62 17.13
C ASN A 478 17.42 -6.32 15.85
N ASP A 479 17.55 -7.29 14.94
CA ASP A 479 18.26 -7.10 13.68
C ASP A 479 17.39 -6.31 12.69
N ALA A 480 17.80 -5.08 12.39
CA ALA A 480 17.02 -4.16 11.56
C ALA A 480 16.78 -4.69 10.14
N GLN A 481 17.74 -5.44 9.58
CA GLN A 481 17.63 -6.00 8.23
C GLN A 481 16.61 -7.15 8.19
N ALA A 482 16.66 -8.06 9.16
CA ALA A 482 15.67 -9.12 9.30
C ALA A 482 14.26 -8.56 9.56
N LEU A 483 14.14 -7.51 10.38
CA LEU A 483 12.86 -6.83 10.61
C LEU A 483 12.30 -6.18 9.34
N GLU A 484 13.16 -5.53 8.54
CA GLU A 484 12.80 -4.97 7.23
C GLU A 484 12.30 -6.07 6.28
N GLN A 485 12.98 -7.23 6.22
CA GLN A 485 12.55 -8.37 5.41
C GLN A 485 11.22 -8.98 5.88
N ILE A 486 11.01 -9.12 7.18
CA ILE A 486 9.75 -9.61 7.76
C ILE A 486 8.59 -8.67 7.41
N ASN A 487 8.79 -7.36 7.58
CA ASN A 487 7.78 -6.37 7.24
C ASN A 487 7.43 -6.39 5.75
N HIS A 488 8.44 -6.42 4.87
CA HIS A 488 8.24 -6.44 3.42
C HIS A 488 7.46 -7.68 2.97
N ALA A 489 7.82 -8.87 3.45
CA ALA A 489 7.13 -10.10 3.07
C ALA A 489 5.68 -10.16 3.58
N LEU A 490 5.45 -9.73 4.84
CA LEU A 490 4.10 -9.71 5.42
C LEU A 490 3.20 -8.60 4.84
N GLU A 491 3.79 -7.55 4.25
CA GLU A 491 3.06 -6.51 3.54
C GLU A 491 2.49 -7.02 2.22
N THR A 492 3.34 -7.56 1.35
CA THR A 492 2.94 -8.21 0.10
C THR A 492 3.89 -9.36 -0.23
N PRO A 493 3.38 -10.57 -0.53
CA PRO A 493 4.20 -11.66 -1.01
C PRO A 493 4.97 -11.29 -2.28
N LEU A 494 6.18 -11.82 -2.43
CA LEU A 494 7.05 -11.58 -3.57
C LEU A 494 6.35 -11.87 -4.90
N TYR A 495 5.66 -13.01 -4.98
CA TYR A 495 5.01 -13.45 -6.22
C TYR A 495 3.84 -12.56 -6.65
N HIS A 496 3.25 -11.78 -5.73
CA HIS A 496 2.11 -10.89 -5.99
C HIS A 496 2.54 -9.44 -6.27
N THR A 497 3.82 -9.12 -6.13
CA THR A 497 4.34 -7.75 -6.23
C THR A 497 4.75 -7.42 -7.66
N MET A 498 4.47 -6.20 -8.12
CA MET A 498 4.96 -5.70 -9.41
C MET A 498 6.50 -5.75 -9.47
N LEU A 499 7.04 -6.42 -10.51
CA LEU A 499 8.46 -6.75 -10.61
C LEU A 499 9.39 -5.53 -10.55
N ARG A 500 9.01 -4.39 -11.15
CA ARG A 500 9.83 -3.16 -11.12
C ARG A 500 9.87 -2.50 -9.75
N LEU A 501 8.76 -2.51 -9.00
CA LEU A 501 8.75 -2.06 -7.60
C LEU A 501 9.60 -2.98 -6.73
N GLN A 502 9.47 -4.29 -6.94
CA GLN A 502 10.28 -5.27 -6.22
C GLN A 502 11.78 -5.08 -6.51
N ALA A 503 12.16 -4.90 -7.78
CA ALA A 503 13.55 -4.63 -8.17
C ALA A 503 14.09 -3.36 -7.52
N ARG A 504 13.30 -2.27 -7.49
CA ARG A 504 13.69 -1.02 -6.86
C ARG A 504 14.03 -1.21 -5.38
N CYS A 505 13.16 -1.88 -4.63
CA CYS A 505 13.37 -2.17 -3.21
C CYS A 505 14.53 -3.14 -3.01
N TYR A 506 14.61 -4.19 -3.82
CA TYR A 506 15.62 -5.23 -3.66
C TYR A 506 17.03 -4.75 -3.99
N ILE A 507 17.21 -3.85 -4.95
CA ILE A 507 18.51 -3.22 -5.24
C ILE A 507 19.07 -2.52 -3.98
N TYR A 508 18.22 -1.83 -3.19
CA TYR A 508 18.64 -1.23 -1.92
C TYR A 508 18.95 -2.27 -0.84
N ALA A 509 18.12 -3.31 -0.71
CA ALA A 509 18.33 -4.38 0.25
C ALA A 509 19.60 -5.18 -0.07
N TYR A 510 19.83 -5.48 -1.35
CA TYR A 510 20.99 -6.20 -1.85
C TYR A 510 22.29 -5.41 -1.63
N ASN A 511 22.28 -4.09 -1.83
CA ASN A 511 23.44 -3.23 -1.52
C ASN A 511 23.83 -3.23 -0.03
N LYS A 512 22.92 -3.57 0.89
CA LYS A 512 23.22 -3.70 2.32
C LYS A 512 23.84 -5.06 2.69
N ARG A 513 23.75 -6.06 1.82
CA ARG A 513 24.28 -7.41 2.05
C ARG A 513 25.81 -7.42 2.05
N LYS A 514 26.40 -8.18 2.98
CA LYS A 514 27.86 -8.35 3.07
C LYS A 514 28.41 -9.25 1.97
N ASP A 515 27.58 -10.16 1.49
CA ASP A 515 27.86 -11.17 0.46
C ASP A 515 27.39 -10.72 -0.93
N ALA A 516 27.01 -9.46 -1.12
CA ALA A 516 26.53 -8.95 -2.40
C ALA A 516 27.62 -9.04 -3.48
N ASN A 517 27.30 -9.69 -4.61
CA ASN A 517 28.11 -9.58 -5.82
C ASN A 517 28.03 -8.14 -6.36
N LEU A 518 29.17 -7.43 -6.32
CA LEU A 518 29.25 -6.02 -6.72
C LEU A 518 29.04 -5.80 -8.22
N HIS A 519 29.47 -6.73 -9.08
CA HIS A 519 29.21 -6.65 -10.52
C HIS A 519 27.72 -6.79 -10.82
N LEU A 520 27.02 -7.69 -10.12
CA LEU A 520 25.58 -7.88 -10.25
C LEU A 520 24.81 -6.65 -9.77
N LEU A 521 25.21 -6.05 -8.64
CA LEU A 521 24.62 -4.82 -8.12
C LEU A 521 24.82 -3.62 -9.06
N GLU A 522 26.03 -3.47 -9.62
CA GLU A 522 26.33 -2.43 -10.60
C GLU A 522 25.46 -2.60 -11.84
N LEU A 523 25.38 -3.82 -12.37
CA LEU A 523 24.55 -4.14 -13.53
C LEU A 523 23.07 -3.83 -13.26
N ALA A 524 22.53 -4.25 -12.12
CA ALA A 524 21.14 -3.99 -11.74
C ALA A 524 20.83 -2.50 -11.66
N THR A 525 21.75 -1.72 -11.07
CA THR A 525 21.59 -0.26 -10.92
C THR A 525 21.62 0.45 -12.27
N LEU A 526 22.60 0.12 -13.12
CA LEU A 526 22.73 0.71 -14.44
C LEU A 526 21.55 0.34 -15.32
N ASP A 527 21.15 -0.93 -15.32
CA ASP A 527 20.05 -1.42 -16.14
C ASP A 527 18.71 -0.82 -15.72
N PHE A 528 18.45 -0.73 -14.41
CA PHE A 528 17.24 -0.08 -13.90
C PHE A 528 17.11 1.35 -14.42
N ASN A 529 18.19 2.13 -14.35
CA ASN A 529 18.21 3.53 -14.78
C ASN A 529 18.11 3.66 -16.32
N ARG A 530 18.72 2.74 -17.07
CA ARG A 530 18.62 2.68 -18.53
C ARG A 530 17.18 2.45 -18.98
N ILE A 531 16.52 1.44 -18.42
CA ILE A 531 15.12 1.14 -18.71
C ILE A 531 14.23 2.32 -18.29
N GLN A 532 14.48 2.92 -17.12
CA GLN A 532 13.74 4.12 -16.68
C GLN A 532 13.86 5.29 -17.68
N ALA A 533 15.03 5.51 -18.29
CA ALA A 533 15.21 6.52 -19.33
C ALA A 533 14.40 6.19 -20.61
N ALA A 534 14.32 4.91 -20.98
CA ALA A 534 13.45 4.45 -22.07
C ALA A 534 11.98 4.72 -21.77
N TYR A 535 11.51 4.41 -20.56
CA TYR A 535 10.13 4.71 -20.14
C TYR A 535 9.79 6.19 -20.24
N LYS A 536 10.68 7.09 -19.85
CA LYS A 536 10.45 8.54 -20.00
C LYS A 536 10.32 8.94 -21.47
N THR A 537 11.03 8.28 -22.37
CA THR A 537 10.95 8.54 -23.82
C THR A 537 9.59 8.09 -24.37
N GLU A 538 9.17 6.88 -24.02
CA GLU A 538 7.86 6.32 -24.37
C GLU A 538 6.71 7.15 -23.79
N LEU A 539 6.84 7.59 -22.53
CA LEU A 539 5.85 8.44 -21.86
C LEU A 539 5.68 9.80 -22.57
N LYS A 540 6.78 10.39 -23.06
CA LYS A 540 6.72 11.63 -23.85
C LYS A 540 5.99 11.42 -25.17
N GLU A 541 6.15 10.26 -25.81
CA GLU A 541 5.45 9.90 -27.03
C GLU A 541 3.93 9.80 -26.80
N VAL A 542 3.51 8.98 -25.83
CA VAL A 542 2.07 8.83 -25.51
C VAL A 542 1.46 10.12 -24.98
N SER A 543 2.24 10.98 -24.31
CA SER A 543 1.77 12.31 -23.87
C SER A 543 1.51 13.28 -25.03
N LYS A 544 2.25 13.17 -26.13
CA LYS A 544 1.94 13.93 -27.36
C LYS A 544 0.66 13.40 -28.01
N TRP A 545 0.52 12.07 -28.10
CA TRP A 545 -0.70 11.45 -28.60
C TRP A 545 -1.93 11.87 -27.78
N TRP A 546 -1.87 11.77 -26.45
CA TRP A 546 -2.97 12.12 -25.55
C TRP A 546 -3.39 13.59 -25.68
N LYS A 547 -2.41 14.49 -25.77
CA LYS A 547 -2.66 15.92 -26.02
C LYS A 547 -3.28 16.17 -27.39
N ASN A 548 -2.89 15.42 -28.42
CA ASN A 548 -3.40 15.60 -29.78
C ASN A 548 -4.84 15.12 -29.93
N ILE A 549 -5.23 14.03 -29.28
CA ILE A 549 -6.62 13.53 -29.34
C ILE A 549 -7.57 14.39 -28.50
N GLY A 550 -7.06 15.10 -27.49
CA GLY A 550 -7.82 16.13 -26.77
C GLY A 550 -8.98 15.64 -25.89
N LEU A 551 -9.12 14.32 -25.67
CA LEU A 551 -10.29 13.74 -25.00
C LEU A 551 -10.53 14.30 -23.60
N ALA A 552 -9.48 14.43 -22.78
CA ALA A 552 -9.60 14.97 -21.43
C ALA A 552 -10.01 16.45 -21.40
N GLN A 553 -9.73 17.21 -22.46
CA GLN A 553 -10.12 18.61 -22.57
C GLN A 553 -11.55 18.76 -23.10
N GLU A 554 -11.92 17.95 -24.09
CA GLU A 554 -13.25 17.99 -24.72
C GLU A 554 -14.32 17.33 -23.83
N LEU A 555 -13.97 16.27 -23.11
CA LEU A 555 -14.86 15.49 -22.24
C LEU A 555 -14.58 15.80 -20.77
N SER A 556 -14.99 16.98 -20.29
CA SER A 556 -14.67 17.46 -18.93
C SER A 556 -15.11 16.55 -17.76
N PHE A 557 -15.95 15.55 -18.01
CA PHE A 557 -16.42 14.58 -17.02
C PHE A 557 -15.51 13.34 -16.88
N VAL A 558 -14.56 13.11 -17.80
CA VAL A 558 -13.68 11.92 -17.77
C VAL A 558 -12.39 12.18 -16.99
N ARG A 559 -11.81 11.11 -16.46
CA ARG A 559 -10.53 11.10 -15.74
C ARG A 559 -9.36 11.34 -16.70
N ASP A 560 -8.50 12.30 -16.37
CA ASP A 560 -7.19 12.44 -17.01
C ASP A 560 -6.12 11.68 -16.20
N ARG A 561 -5.77 10.47 -16.65
CA ARG A 561 -4.92 9.51 -15.93
C ARG A 561 -3.83 8.86 -16.78
N LEU A 562 -3.29 9.61 -17.75
CA LEU A 562 -2.29 9.07 -18.69
C LEU A 562 -1.05 8.50 -17.97
N MET A 563 -0.54 9.17 -16.93
CA MET A 563 0.63 8.70 -16.18
C MET A 563 0.34 7.38 -15.47
N GLU A 564 -0.81 7.28 -14.82
CA GLU A 564 -1.26 6.08 -14.10
C GLU A 564 -1.49 4.92 -15.09
N CYS A 565 -2.07 5.19 -16.26
CA CYS A 565 -2.21 4.23 -17.36
C CYS A 565 -0.84 3.74 -17.84
N PHE A 566 0.13 4.65 -18.03
CA PHE A 566 1.49 4.28 -18.43
C PHE A 566 2.23 3.48 -17.35
N PHE A 567 2.05 3.85 -16.07
CA PHE A 567 2.60 3.08 -14.95
C PHE A 567 2.03 1.66 -14.92
N TRP A 568 0.75 1.49 -15.24
CA TRP A 568 0.12 0.18 -15.39
C TRP A 568 0.77 -0.66 -16.48
N THR A 569 1.02 -0.09 -17.66
CA THR A 569 1.66 -0.84 -18.76
C THR A 569 3.11 -1.23 -18.46
N VAL A 570 3.86 -0.37 -17.75
CA VAL A 570 5.17 -0.73 -17.19
C VAL A 570 5.07 -1.89 -16.20
N GLY A 571 3.97 -2.00 -15.46
CA GLY A 571 3.69 -3.10 -14.54
C GLY A 571 3.36 -4.41 -15.25
N VAL A 572 2.64 -4.35 -16.37
CA VAL A 572 2.26 -5.51 -17.19
C VAL A 572 3.46 -6.04 -17.99
N VAL A 573 4.24 -5.15 -18.61
CA VAL A 573 5.35 -5.50 -19.51
C VAL A 573 6.50 -4.50 -19.39
N TYR A 574 7.53 -4.87 -18.64
CA TYR A 574 8.58 -3.94 -18.22
C TYR A 574 9.84 -3.99 -19.10
N GLU A 575 10.03 -5.06 -19.86
CA GLU A 575 11.26 -5.36 -20.56
C GLU A 575 11.48 -4.41 -21.75
N PRO A 576 12.71 -3.91 -21.97
CA PRO A 576 12.95 -2.81 -22.89
C PRO A 576 12.57 -3.11 -24.35
N GLN A 577 12.63 -4.36 -24.79
CA GLN A 577 12.28 -4.76 -26.16
C GLN A 577 10.80 -4.56 -26.52
N TYR A 578 9.90 -4.46 -25.52
CA TYR A 578 8.46 -4.34 -25.72
C TYR A 578 7.97 -2.88 -25.67
N HIS A 579 8.78 -1.92 -26.16
CA HIS A 579 8.43 -0.50 -26.14
C HIS A 579 7.12 -0.19 -26.88
N SER A 580 6.92 -0.76 -28.09
CA SER A 580 5.69 -0.58 -28.86
C SER A 580 4.47 -1.10 -28.12
N CYS A 581 4.63 -2.20 -27.38
CA CYS A 581 3.56 -2.75 -26.55
C CYS A 581 3.19 -1.81 -25.40
N ARG A 582 4.15 -1.26 -24.65
CA ARG A 582 3.85 -0.28 -23.60
C ARG A 582 3.16 0.96 -24.15
N VAL A 583 3.63 1.49 -25.29
CA VAL A 583 3.01 2.65 -25.95
C VAL A 583 1.57 2.32 -26.35
N GLY A 584 1.35 1.24 -27.10
CA GLY A 584 0.04 0.82 -27.57
C GLY A 584 -0.94 0.51 -26.43
N LEU A 585 -0.50 -0.25 -25.43
CA LEU A 585 -1.31 -0.56 -24.25
C LEU A 585 -1.67 0.69 -23.44
N THR A 586 -0.80 1.71 -23.43
CA THR A 586 -1.08 2.94 -22.67
C THR A 586 -2.22 3.70 -23.35
N LYS A 587 -2.22 3.73 -24.69
CA LYS A 587 -3.35 4.27 -25.47
C LYS A 587 -4.64 3.51 -25.16
N VAL A 588 -4.59 2.18 -25.17
CA VAL A 588 -5.72 1.31 -24.84
C VAL A 588 -6.25 1.56 -23.42
N CYS A 589 -5.39 1.59 -22.40
CA CYS A 589 -5.78 1.85 -21.02
C CYS A 589 -6.41 3.24 -20.82
N ALA A 590 -5.88 4.26 -21.51
CA ALA A 590 -6.43 5.60 -21.47
C ALA A 590 -7.84 5.65 -22.09
N LEU A 591 -8.05 4.95 -23.21
CA LEU A 591 -9.37 4.83 -23.84
C LEU A 591 -10.36 4.02 -23.01
N ILE A 592 -9.91 2.93 -22.37
CA ILE A 592 -10.72 2.16 -21.42
C ILE A 592 -11.23 3.10 -20.33
N THR A 593 -10.35 3.91 -19.73
CA THR A 593 -10.70 4.84 -18.64
C THR A 593 -11.75 5.87 -19.09
N VAL A 594 -11.60 6.43 -20.29
CA VAL A 594 -12.56 7.38 -20.86
C VAL A 594 -13.91 6.73 -21.12
N ILE A 595 -13.91 5.51 -21.67
CA ILE A 595 -15.14 4.79 -22.00
C ILE A 595 -15.84 4.31 -20.73
N ASP A 596 -15.09 3.85 -19.73
CA ASP A 596 -15.62 3.53 -18.39
C ASP A 596 -16.41 4.72 -17.82
N ASP A 597 -15.81 5.92 -17.80
CA ASP A 597 -16.47 7.17 -17.38
C ASP A 597 -17.71 7.55 -18.21
N ILE A 598 -17.77 7.14 -19.47
CA ILE A 598 -18.96 7.31 -20.31
C ILE A 598 -20.09 6.41 -19.80
N TYR A 599 -19.81 5.17 -19.38
CA TYR A 599 -20.83 4.20 -18.97
C TYR A 599 -21.31 4.37 -17.53
N ASP A 600 -20.41 4.63 -16.58
CA ASP A 600 -20.72 4.65 -15.15
C ASP A 600 -21.12 6.05 -14.63
N VAL A 601 -20.61 7.12 -15.25
CA VAL A 601 -20.82 8.50 -14.80
C VAL A 601 -21.77 9.26 -15.72
N TYR A 602 -21.52 9.32 -17.02
CA TYR A 602 -22.14 10.37 -17.86
C TYR A 602 -23.32 9.90 -18.71
N GLY A 603 -23.19 8.79 -19.43
CA GLY A 603 -24.11 8.36 -20.47
C GLY A 603 -25.48 7.92 -19.92
N SER A 604 -26.54 8.23 -20.65
CA SER A 604 -27.86 7.67 -20.37
C SER A 604 -27.99 6.25 -20.94
N LEU A 605 -28.84 5.42 -20.35
CA LEU A 605 -28.97 4.02 -20.75
C LEU A 605 -29.31 3.86 -22.25
N ASP A 606 -30.18 4.71 -22.80
CA ASP A 606 -30.54 4.69 -24.23
C ASP A 606 -29.34 5.03 -25.13
N GLU A 607 -28.53 6.01 -24.73
CA GLU A 607 -27.30 6.40 -25.44
C GLU A 607 -26.24 5.28 -25.39
N LEU A 608 -26.08 4.63 -24.23
CA LEU A 608 -25.11 3.55 -24.03
C LEU A 608 -25.45 2.31 -24.85
N VAL A 609 -26.74 1.98 -25.02
CA VAL A 609 -27.19 0.90 -25.92
C VAL A 609 -26.76 1.19 -27.35
N ILE A 610 -26.95 2.43 -27.83
CA ILE A 610 -26.56 2.83 -29.18
C ILE A 610 -25.03 2.76 -29.34
N PHE A 611 -24.28 3.30 -28.37
CA PHE A 611 -22.81 3.29 -28.39
C PHE A 611 -22.25 1.86 -28.41
N THR A 612 -22.82 0.96 -27.60
CA THR A 612 -22.47 -0.47 -27.60
C THR A 612 -22.68 -1.09 -28.97
N ASP A 613 -23.86 -0.89 -29.60
CA ASP A 613 -24.18 -1.48 -30.90
C ASP A 613 -23.26 -0.95 -32.01
N VAL A 614 -22.94 0.36 -32.01
CA VAL A 614 -22.04 0.97 -33.00
C VAL A 614 -20.63 0.40 -32.89
N VAL A 615 -20.07 0.25 -31.68
CA VAL A 615 -18.74 -0.37 -31.49
C VAL A 615 -18.74 -1.83 -31.92
N LYS A 616 -19.77 -2.60 -31.56
CA LYS A 616 -19.88 -4.01 -31.97
C LYS A 616 -19.95 -4.20 -33.47
N ARG A 617 -20.70 -3.35 -34.17
CA ARG A 617 -20.79 -3.38 -35.64
C ARG A 617 -19.57 -2.79 -36.32
N TRP A 618 -18.80 -1.99 -35.60
CA TRP A 618 -17.68 -1.21 -36.12
C TRP A 618 -18.09 -0.31 -37.30
N ASP A 619 -19.29 0.26 -37.23
CA ASP A 619 -19.90 1.01 -38.32
C ASP A 619 -19.80 2.53 -38.12
N VAL A 620 -18.80 3.12 -38.77
CA VAL A 620 -18.53 4.57 -38.81
C VAL A 620 -19.73 5.37 -39.31
N ARG A 621 -20.59 4.80 -40.18
CA ARG A 621 -21.74 5.54 -40.76
C ARG A 621 -22.87 5.72 -39.76
N SER A 622 -23.00 4.80 -38.81
CA SER A 622 -24.02 4.86 -37.77
C SER A 622 -23.73 5.92 -36.69
N MET A 623 -22.56 6.59 -36.74
CA MET A 623 -22.18 7.65 -35.81
C MET A 623 -23.07 8.90 -35.87
N GLU A 624 -23.66 9.20 -37.03
CA GLU A 624 -24.45 10.43 -37.23
C GLU A 624 -25.65 10.55 -36.26
N HIS A 625 -26.10 9.42 -35.72
CA HIS A 625 -27.24 9.35 -34.81
C HIS A 625 -26.85 9.39 -33.32
N MET A 626 -25.56 9.43 -32.99
CA MET A 626 -25.08 9.50 -31.61
C MET A 626 -24.85 10.96 -31.15
N PRO A 627 -25.02 11.26 -29.85
CA PRO A 627 -24.55 12.50 -29.25
C PRO A 627 -23.08 12.79 -29.55
N ARG A 628 -22.70 14.08 -29.64
CA ARG A 628 -21.35 14.49 -30.04
C ARG A 628 -20.24 13.91 -29.15
N TYR A 629 -20.47 13.80 -27.84
CA TYR A 629 -19.46 13.27 -26.93
C TYR A 629 -19.16 11.77 -27.18
N LEU A 630 -20.19 10.98 -27.56
CA LEU A 630 -20.03 9.58 -27.96
C LEU A 630 -19.35 9.44 -29.32
N GLN A 631 -19.65 10.35 -30.26
CA GLN A 631 -18.92 10.39 -31.54
C GLN A 631 -17.43 10.62 -31.31
N ILE A 632 -17.07 11.59 -30.46
CA ILE A 632 -15.67 11.88 -30.12
C ILE A 632 -14.98 10.66 -29.47
N GLY A 633 -15.66 10.00 -28.53
CA GLY A 633 -15.16 8.77 -27.91
C GLY A 633 -14.97 7.62 -28.90
N PHE A 634 -15.93 7.43 -29.81
CA PHE A 634 -15.84 6.42 -30.87
C PHE A 634 -14.75 6.73 -31.88
N GLU A 635 -14.65 7.98 -32.37
CA GLU A 635 -13.63 8.44 -33.32
C GLU A 635 -12.23 8.12 -32.76
N ALA A 636 -11.96 8.49 -31.51
CA ALA A 636 -10.68 8.21 -30.87
C ALA A 636 -10.39 6.70 -30.70
N LEU A 637 -11.40 5.91 -30.36
CA LEU A 637 -11.29 4.45 -30.30
C LEU A 637 -10.99 3.89 -31.70
N PHE A 638 -11.80 4.25 -32.70
CA PHE A 638 -11.69 3.76 -34.07
C PHE A 638 -10.31 4.04 -34.65
N ASP A 639 -9.82 5.28 -34.54
CA ASP A 639 -8.51 5.69 -35.04
C ASP A 639 -7.38 4.91 -34.37
N THR A 640 -7.44 4.76 -33.04
CA THR A 640 -6.39 4.06 -32.27
C THR A 640 -6.37 2.57 -32.58
N ILE A 641 -7.53 1.92 -32.67
CA ILE A 641 -7.61 0.47 -32.97
C ILE A 641 -7.22 0.20 -34.42
N THR A 642 -7.59 1.10 -35.34
CA THR A 642 -7.17 1.00 -36.74
C THR A 642 -5.65 1.19 -36.87
N GLU A 643 -5.05 2.13 -36.13
CA GLU A 643 -3.59 2.31 -36.06
C GLU A 643 -2.91 1.01 -35.61
N ILE A 644 -3.35 0.44 -34.49
CA ILE A 644 -2.79 -0.80 -33.92
C ILE A 644 -2.99 -2.01 -34.87
N GLY A 645 -4.16 -2.12 -35.51
CA GLY A 645 -4.52 -3.24 -36.37
C GLY A 645 -3.97 -3.18 -37.79
N SER A 646 -3.40 -2.04 -38.21
CA SER A 646 -3.06 -1.73 -39.62
C SER A 646 -2.01 -2.65 -40.27
N HIS A 647 -1.26 -3.41 -39.48
CA HIS A 647 -0.15 -4.23 -40.00
C HIS A 647 -0.52 -5.67 -40.34
N GLU A 648 -1.55 -6.28 -39.72
CA GLU A 648 -1.73 -7.74 -39.77
C GLU A 648 -3.20 -8.24 -39.80
N ASP A 649 -4.18 -7.38 -40.13
CA ASP A 649 -5.62 -7.72 -40.20
C ASP A 649 -6.20 -8.30 -38.89
N ILE A 650 -5.70 -7.83 -37.75
CA ILE A 650 -6.17 -8.23 -36.41
C ILE A 650 -7.37 -7.42 -35.90
N THR A 651 -7.73 -6.35 -36.62
CA THR A 651 -8.82 -5.44 -36.26
C THR A 651 -10.11 -6.17 -35.87
N PRO A 652 -10.59 -7.20 -36.60
CA PRO A 652 -11.82 -7.90 -36.21
C PRO A 652 -11.77 -8.52 -34.81
N ILE A 653 -10.61 -9.02 -34.38
CA ILE A 653 -10.41 -9.61 -33.04
C ILE A 653 -10.40 -8.51 -31.98
N LEU A 654 -9.70 -7.41 -32.23
CA LEU A 654 -9.65 -6.26 -31.32
C LEU A 654 -11.04 -5.64 -31.13
N VAL A 655 -11.77 -5.46 -32.22
CA VAL A 655 -13.15 -4.96 -32.21
C VAL A 655 -14.07 -5.88 -31.41
N LYS A 656 -13.94 -7.21 -31.59
CA LYS A 656 -14.72 -8.18 -30.85
C LYS A 656 -14.55 -8.01 -29.33
N VAL A 657 -13.31 -7.95 -28.84
CA VAL A 657 -13.06 -7.85 -27.39
C VAL A 657 -13.48 -6.48 -26.81
N TRP A 658 -13.40 -5.40 -27.59
CA TRP A 658 -13.98 -4.12 -27.21
C TRP A 658 -15.51 -4.19 -27.13
N GLY A 659 -16.16 -4.82 -28.12
CA GLY A 659 -17.60 -5.04 -28.10
C GLY A 659 -18.05 -5.82 -26.85
N GLU A 660 -17.34 -6.88 -26.50
CA GLU A 660 -17.61 -7.69 -25.29
C GLU A 660 -17.42 -6.88 -24.00
N LEU A 661 -16.39 -6.02 -23.92
CA LEU A 661 -16.20 -5.10 -22.79
C LEU A 661 -17.38 -4.13 -22.64
N LEU A 662 -17.81 -3.51 -23.74
CA LEU A 662 -18.91 -2.55 -23.72
C LEU A 662 -20.25 -3.21 -23.38
N GLU A 663 -20.46 -4.46 -23.79
CA GLU A 663 -21.62 -5.24 -23.32
C GLU A 663 -21.59 -5.49 -21.82
N ALA A 664 -20.42 -5.81 -21.27
CA ALA A 664 -20.25 -6.00 -19.83
C ALA A 664 -20.50 -4.70 -19.06
N PHE A 665 -20.00 -3.55 -19.55
CA PHE A 665 -20.33 -2.24 -19.00
C PHE A 665 -21.83 -1.93 -19.10
N LEU A 666 -22.47 -2.27 -20.21
CA LEU A 666 -23.91 -2.04 -20.39
C LEU A 666 -24.75 -2.88 -19.40
N VAL A 667 -24.31 -4.10 -19.06
CA VAL A 667 -24.96 -4.92 -18.02
C VAL A 667 -24.88 -4.23 -16.66
N GLU A 668 -23.71 -3.71 -16.28
CA GLU A 668 -23.53 -2.96 -15.03
C GLU A 668 -24.35 -1.66 -15.01
N ALA A 669 -24.35 -0.91 -16.11
CA ALA A 669 -25.18 0.29 -16.25
C ALA A 669 -26.68 -0.01 -16.11
N LYS A 670 -27.16 -1.16 -16.62
CA LYS A 670 -28.55 -1.61 -16.44
C LYS A 670 -28.85 -1.92 -14.97
N TRP A 671 -27.95 -2.62 -14.28
CA TRP A 671 -28.10 -2.90 -12.85
C TRP A 671 -28.14 -1.61 -12.02
N ALA A 672 -27.21 -0.69 -12.28
CA ALA A 672 -27.16 0.61 -11.63
C ALA A 672 -28.44 1.43 -11.88
N HIS A 673 -28.89 1.52 -13.13
CA HIS A 673 -30.11 2.25 -13.51
C HIS A 673 -31.36 1.66 -12.84
N ALA A 674 -31.49 0.33 -12.81
CA ALA A 674 -32.59 -0.37 -12.16
C ALA A 674 -32.49 -0.40 -10.63
N LYS A 675 -31.36 0.08 -10.05
CA LYS A 675 -31.00 -0.09 -8.63
C LYS A 675 -31.09 -1.56 -8.19
N TYR A 676 -30.72 -2.46 -9.09
CA TYR A 676 -30.71 -3.89 -8.86
C TYR A 676 -29.32 -4.32 -8.39
N ILE A 677 -29.27 -5.01 -7.25
CA ILE A 677 -28.04 -5.62 -6.74
C ILE A 677 -28.10 -7.11 -7.10
N PRO A 678 -27.27 -7.59 -8.05
CA PRO A 678 -27.22 -9.01 -8.42
C PRO A 678 -26.70 -9.89 -7.27
N LYS A 679 -26.81 -11.22 -7.44
CA LYS A 679 -26.04 -12.15 -6.61
C LYS A 679 -24.55 -11.98 -6.89
N LEU A 680 -23.70 -12.35 -5.95
CA LEU A 680 -22.26 -12.20 -6.12
C LEU A 680 -21.74 -12.98 -7.34
N GLU A 681 -22.23 -14.19 -7.57
CA GLU A 681 -21.81 -15.01 -8.70
C GLU A 681 -22.19 -14.37 -10.04
N ASP A 682 -23.44 -13.91 -10.18
CA ASP A 682 -23.93 -13.21 -11.38
C ASP A 682 -23.13 -11.93 -11.64
N TYR A 683 -22.78 -11.19 -10.58
CA TYR A 683 -21.91 -10.02 -10.67
C TYR A 683 -20.53 -10.42 -11.19
N LEU A 684 -19.87 -11.37 -10.51
CA LEU A 684 -18.50 -11.75 -10.82
C LEU A 684 -18.37 -12.28 -12.23
N ASP A 685 -19.34 -13.03 -12.75
CA ASP A 685 -19.37 -13.56 -14.13
C ASP A 685 -19.37 -12.46 -15.20
N ASN A 686 -19.92 -11.28 -14.90
CA ASN A 686 -19.80 -10.08 -15.75
C ASN A 686 -18.54 -9.26 -15.40
N ALA A 687 -18.22 -9.14 -14.12
CA ALA A 687 -17.28 -8.16 -13.60
C ALA A 687 -15.82 -8.46 -13.98
N TRP A 688 -15.46 -9.73 -14.20
CA TRP A 688 -14.12 -10.08 -14.70
C TRP A 688 -13.91 -9.68 -16.17
N LEU A 689 -15.00 -9.48 -16.94
CA LEU A 689 -14.95 -8.91 -18.28
C LEU A 689 -14.95 -7.38 -18.23
N SER A 690 -15.85 -6.78 -17.44
CA SER A 690 -15.99 -5.32 -17.33
C SER A 690 -14.74 -4.64 -16.78
N VAL A 691 -13.91 -5.33 -15.98
CA VAL A 691 -12.65 -4.76 -15.48
C VAL A 691 -11.59 -4.55 -16.59
N SER A 692 -11.89 -4.88 -17.86
CA SER A 692 -11.05 -4.64 -19.05
C SER A 692 -9.77 -5.47 -19.18
N GLY A 693 -9.48 -6.37 -18.24
CA GLY A 693 -8.28 -7.21 -18.27
C GLY A 693 -8.14 -8.03 -19.56
N VAL A 694 -9.24 -8.55 -20.11
CA VAL A 694 -9.25 -9.29 -21.40
C VAL A 694 -8.83 -8.40 -22.57
N VAL A 695 -9.31 -7.15 -22.62
CA VAL A 695 -8.94 -6.19 -23.67
C VAL A 695 -7.45 -5.87 -23.56
N ILE A 696 -6.96 -5.55 -22.36
CA ILE A 696 -5.53 -5.27 -22.11
C ILE A 696 -4.66 -6.45 -22.57
N LEU A 697 -5.00 -7.67 -22.18
CA LEU A 697 -4.20 -8.86 -22.51
C LEU A 697 -4.27 -9.20 -24.00
N THR A 698 -5.44 -9.09 -24.63
CA THR A 698 -5.59 -9.36 -26.07
C THR A 698 -4.76 -8.37 -26.90
N HIS A 699 -4.81 -7.07 -26.58
CA HIS A 699 -3.93 -6.07 -27.20
C HIS A 699 -2.46 -6.39 -26.93
N GLY A 700 -2.14 -6.78 -25.69
CA GLY A 700 -0.80 -7.17 -25.29
C GLY A 700 -0.23 -8.34 -26.10
N TYR A 701 -1.05 -9.37 -26.36
CA TYR A 701 -0.69 -10.51 -27.18
C TYR A 701 -0.21 -10.10 -28.57
N PHE A 702 -0.96 -9.24 -29.25
CA PHE A 702 -0.62 -8.80 -30.60
C PHE A 702 0.55 -7.81 -30.61
N LEU A 703 0.61 -6.92 -29.63
CA LEU A 703 1.68 -5.93 -29.55
C LEU A 703 3.03 -6.50 -29.11
N THR A 704 3.08 -7.72 -28.55
CA THR A 704 4.32 -8.40 -28.16
C THR A 704 4.79 -9.48 -29.14
N ASN A 705 3.87 -10.09 -29.90
CA ASN A 705 4.21 -11.14 -30.86
C ASN A 705 4.53 -10.55 -32.23
N GLN A 706 5.79 -10.70 -32.66
CA GLN A 706 6.25 -10.20 -33.97
C GLN A 706 5.86 -11.10 -35.15
N GLU A 707 5.40 -12.32 -34.89
CA GLU A 707 4.85 -13.24 -35.90
C GLU A 707 3.50 -13.76 -35.42
N ILE A 708 2.42 -13.27 -36.02
CA ILE A 708 1.07 -13.76 -35.79
C ILE A 708 0.94 -15.17 -36.36
N LYS A 709 0.73 -16.15 -35.48
CA LYS A 709 0.47 -17.56 -35.86
C LYS A 709 -0.82 -17.66 -36.69
N LYS A 710 -0.90 -18.63 -37.61
CA LYS A 710 -2.11 -18.85 -38.42
C LYS A 710 -3.36 -19.19 -37.58
N ASP A 711 -3.17 -19.79 -36.41
CA ASP A 711 -4.24 -20.26 -35.51
C ASP A 711 -4.37 -19.36 -34.26
N VAL A 712 -4.44 -18.04 -34.47
CA VAL A 712 -4.52 -17.05 -33.38
C VAL A 712 -5.74 -17.22 -32.50
N VAL A 713 -6.91 -17.50 -33.09
CA VAL A 713 -8.15 -17.69 -32.33
C VAL A 713 -8.01 -18.88 -31.38
N GLU A 714 -7.51 -20.01 -31.88
CA GLU A 714 -7.23 -21.20 -31.06
C GLU A 714 -6.19 -20.91 -29.96
N SER A 715 -5.17 -20.10 -30.28
CA SER A 715 -4.16 -19.68 -29.30
C SER A 715 -4.75 -18.83 -28.18
N LEU A 716 -5.61 -17.85 -28.49
CA LEU A 716 -6.29 -17.02 -27.50
C LEU A 716 -7.31 -17.82 -26.68
N GLU A 717 -8.04 -18.74 -27.31
CA GLU A 717 -8.96 -19.66 -26.62
C GLU A 717 -8.20 -20.56 -25.62
N ARG A 718 -7.03 -21.08 -26.01
CA ARG A 718 -6.15 -21.85 -25.11
C ARG A 718 -5.75 -21.06 -23.87
N TYR A 719 -5.62 -19.74 -23.99
CA TYR A 719 -5.27 -18.86 -22.87
C TYR A 719 -6.49 -18.24 -22.17
N GLY A 720 -7.71 -18.66 -22.49
CA GLY A 720 -8.95 -18.10 -21.94
C GLY A 720 -8.98 -18.08 -20.40
N ASP A 721 -8.59 -19.20 -19.77
CA ASP A 721 -8.53 -19.28 -18.30
C ASP A 721 -7.43 -18.37 -17.72
N LEU A 722 -6.32 -18.18 -18.43
CA LEU A 722 -5.25 -17.30 -17.98
C LEU A 722 -5.72 -15.84 -17.96
N MET A 723 -6.42 -15.41 -19.01
CA MET A 723 -7.05 -14.08 -19.08
C MET A 723 -8.15 -13.93 -18.03
N LYS A 724 -8.99 -14.95 -17.85
CA LYS A 724 -10.06 -14.95 -16.85
C LYS A 724 -9.54 -14.76 -15.44
N TRP A 725 -8.61 -15.61 -14.98
CA TRP A 725 -8.14 -15.53 -13.59
C TRP A 725 -7.28 -14.30 -13.32
N SER A 726 -6.53 -13.81 -14.31
CA SER A 726 -5.81 -12.53 -14.21
C SER A 726 -6.78 -11.35 -14.05
N SER A 727 -7.85 -11.34 -14.84
CA SER A 727 -8.88 -10.29 -14.78
C SER A 727 -9.75 -10.41 -13.52
N MET A 728 -10.05 -11.62 -13.05
CA MET A 728 -10.76 -11.83 -11.78
C MET A 728 -9.97 -11.24 -10.61
N ILE A 729 -8.65 -11.48 -10.55
CA ILE A 729 -7.79 -10.88 -9.51
C ILE A 729 -7.80 -9.35 -9.62
N PHE A 730 -7.70 -8.82 -10.85
CA PHE A 730 -7.82 -7.38 -11.07
C PHE A 730 -9.14 -6.84 -10.50
N ARG A 731 -10.29 -7.39 -10.91
CA ARG A 731 -11.62 -6.99 -10.43
C ARG A 731 -11.71 -7.01 -8.91
N LEU A 732 -11.33 -8.10 -8.27
CA LEU A 732 -11.47 -8.24 -6.82
C LEU A 732 -10.59 -7.24 -6.05
N TYR A 733 -9.38 -6.93 -6.53
CA TYR A 733 -8.54 -5.88 -5.93
C TYR A 733 -9.11 -4.49 -6.15
N ASN A 734 -9.63 -4.20 -7.35
CA ASN A 734 -10.29 -2.94 -7.67
C ASN A 734 -11.48 -2.72 -6.72
N ASP A 735 -12.44 -3.63 -6.67
CA ASP A 735 -13.63 -3.53 -5.82
C ASP A 735 -13.29 -3.37 -4.33
N LEU A 736 -12.26 -4.06 -3.83
CA LEU A 736 -11.81 -3.89 -2.45
C LEU A 736 -11.35 -2.45 -2.16
N ALA A 737 -10.72 -1.80 -3.11
CA ALA A 737 -10.14 -0.47 -2.94
C ALA A 737 -11.11 0.67 -3.26
N THR A 738 -12.07 0.46 -4.16
CA THR A 738 -12.97 1.51 -4.67
C THR A 738 -14.34 1.49 -4.01
N SER A 739 -14.82 0.33 -3.55
CA SER A 739 -16.19 0.11 -3.04
C SER A 739 -16.72 1.19 -2.10
N THR A 740 -15.92 1.65 -1.12
CA THR A 740 -16.38 2.69 -0.18
C THR A 740 -16.71 4.00 -0.89
N ASN A 741 -15.83 4.43 -1.80
CA ASN A 741 -16.03 5.68 -2.56
C ASN A 741 -17.17 5.55 -3.57
N GLU A 742 -17.32 4.38 -4.20
CA GLU A 742 -18.41 4.06 -5.14
C GLU A 742 -19.76 4.14 -4.42
N ILE A 743 -19.89 3.50 -3.26
CA ILE A 743 -21.10 3.53 -2.42
C ILE A 743 -21.44 4.98 -2.01
N GLU A 744 -20.45 5.78 -1.62
CA GLU A 744 -20.65 7.20 -1.29
C GLU A 744 -21.16 8.04 -2.47
N ARG A 745 -20.79 7.69 -3.71
CA ARG A 745 -21.25 8.34 -4.94
C ARG A 745 -22.63 7.84 -5.41
N GLY A 746 -23.14 6.79 -4.78
CA GLY A 746 -24.43 6.18 -5.10
C GLY A 746 -24.34 5.02 -6.11
N GLU A 747 -23.14 4.54 -6.41
CA GLU A 747 -22.90 3.29 -7.13
C GLU A 747 -23.09 2.12 -6.15
N ASN A 748 -24.01 1.21 -6.46
CA ASN A 748 -24.45 0.17 -5.50
C ASN A 748 -24.10 -1.25 -5.93
N VAL A 749 -23.26 -1.42 -6.95
CA VAL A 749 -22.99 -2.74 -7.56
C VAL A 749 -21.49 -2.98 -7.68
N ASN A 750 -20.94 -3.67 -6.67
CA ASN A 750 -19.57 -4.21 -6.63
C ASN A 750 -19.56 -5.51 -5.83
N ALA A 751 -18.46 -6.26 -5.82
CA ALA A 751 -18.42 -7.56 -5.13
C ALA A 751 -18.77 -7.48 -3.63
N ILE A 752 -18.41 -6.37 -2.97
CA ILE A 752 -18.68 -6.16 -1.54
C ILE A 752 -20.18 -5.99 -1.29
N SER A 753 -20.81 -5.05 -2.01
CA SER A 753 -22.25 -4.80 -1.89
C SER A 753 -23.09 -6.01 -2.32
N CYS A 754 -22.70 -6.72 -3.38
CA CYS A 754 -23.40 -7.93 -3.82
C CYS A 754 -23.36 -9.03 -2.75
N TYR A 755 -22.19 -9.28 -2.14
CA TYR A 755 -22.08 -10.30 -1.08
C TYR A 755 -22.84 -9.92 0.20
N MET A 756 -22.76 -8.65 0.60
CA MET A 756 -23.53 -8.12 1.73
C MET A 756 -25.03 -8.30 1.51
N HIS A 757 -25.52 -7.94 0.32
CA HIS A 757 -26.93 -8.04 -0.04
C HIS A 757 -27.41 -9.49 -0.08
N GLU A 758 -26.63 -10.39 -0.68
CA GLU A 758 -26.98 -11.80 -0.82
C GLU A 758 -27.03 -12.54 0.53
N ASN A 759 -26.10 -12.23 1.45
CA ASN A 759 -25.92 -12.99 2.69
C ASN A 759 -26.39 -12.25 3.95
N GLY A 760 -26.78 -10.98 3.86
CA GLY A 760 -27.20 -10.17 5.00
C GLY A 760 -26.08 -9.91 6.02
N VAL A 761 -24.83 -9.84 5.57
CA VAL A 761 -23.64 -9.66 6.41
C VAL A 761 -23.11 -8.23 6.39
N CYS A 762 -22.30 -7.86 7.38
CA CYS A 762 -21.63 -6.56 7.39
C CYS A 762 -20.48 -6.47 6.38
N GLU A 763 -20.02 -5.25 6.12
CA GLU A 763 -18.96 -4.95 5.14
C GLU A 763 -17.64 -5.65 5.48
N GLU A 764 -17.28 -5.75 6.77
CA GLU A 764 -16.04 -6.39 7.21
C GLU A 764 -16.01 -7.87 6.85
N VAL A 765 -17.13 -8.57 7.04
CA VAL A 765 -17.29 -9.98 6.66
C VAL A 765 -17.23 -10.13 5.14
N ALA A 766 -17.87 -9.24 4.39
CA ALA A 766 -17.81 -9.23 2.93
C ALA A 766 -16.38 -9.01 2.42
N ARG A 767 -15.66 -8.01 2.94
CA ARG A 767 -14.26 -7.73 2.63
C ARG A 767 -13.35 -8.92 2.95
N ALA A 768 -13.58 -9.60 4.08
CA ALA A 768 -12.85 -10.80 4.43
C ALA A 768 -13.10 -11.95 3.44
N TYR A 769 -14.36 -12.14 3.02
CA TYR A 769 -14.71 -13.12 2.00
C TYR A 769 -14.08 -12.82 0.63
N ILE A 770 -14.13 -11.57 0.16
CA ILE A 770 -13.49 -11.17 -1.11
C ILE A 770 -11.97 -11.37 -1.07
N LYS A 771 -11.31 -11.13 0.07
CA LYS A 771 -9.88 -11.47 0.25
C LYS A 771 -9.61 -12.97 0.10
N THR A 772 -10.53 -13.83 0.56
CA THR A 772 -10.45 -15.28 0.33
C THR A 772 -10.56 -15.61 -1.16
N LEU A 773 -11.51 -15.00 -1.87
CA LEU A 773 -11.66 -15.18 -3.33
C LEU A 773 -10.42 -14.74 -4.11
N ILE A 774 -9.71 -13.69 -3.67
CA ILE A 774 -8.42 -13.30 -4.26
C ILE A 774 -7.40 -14.42 -4.11
N VAL A 775 -7.27 -14.99 -2.92
CA VAL A 775 -6.34 -16.11 -2.68
C VAL A 775 -6.69 -17.30 -3.55
N GLU A 776 -7.96 -17.66 -3.67
CA GLU A 776 -8.42 -18.75 -4.54
C GLU A 776 -8.14 -18.45 -6.03
N SER A 777 -8.38 -17.22 -6.47
CA SER A 777 -8.12 -16.79 -7.85
C SER A 777 -6.63 -16.86 -8.20
N TRP A 778 -5.74 -16.47 -7.27
CA TRP A 778 -4.29 -16.68 -7.42
C TRP A 778 -3.93 -18.15 -7.57
N ARG A 779 -4.47 -19.04 -6.73
CA ARG A 779 -4.21 -20.49 -6.83
C ARG A 779 -4.63 -21.07 -8.18
N ARG A 780 -5.77 -20.62 -8.72
CA ARG A 780 -6.25 -21.02 -10.05
C ARG A 780 -5.35 -20.47 -11.15
N LEU A 781 -4.97 -19.20 -11.08
CA LEU A 781 -4.06 -18.56 -12.04
C LEU A 781 -2.71 -19.29 -12.12
N ILE A 782 -2.12 -19.62 -10.97
CA ILE A 782 -0.81 -20.30 -10.90
C ILE A 782 -0.90 -21.72 -11.48
N LYS A 783 -2.01 -22.44 -11.24
CA LYS A 783 -2.24 -23.75 -11.84
C LYS A 783 -2.33 -23.69 -13.36
N VAL A 784 -3.05 -22.70 -13.89
CA VAL A 784 -3.16 -22.46 -15.34
C VAL A 784 -1.79 -22.08 -15.92
N TYR A 785 -1.04 -21.20 -15.24
CA TYR A 785 0.32 -20.83 -15.64
C TYR A 785 1.24 -22.05 -15.79
N VAL A 786 1.25 -22.96 -14.80
CA VAL A 786 2.04 -24.19 -14.85
C VAL A 786 1.58 -25.12 -15.97
N ALA A 787 0.27 -25.19 -16.23
CA ALA A 787 -0.27 -25.96 -17.36
C ALA A 787 0.17 -25.41 -18.72
N CYS A 788 0.45 -24.10 -18.82
CA CYS A 788 1.01 -23.45 -20.00
C CYS A 788 2.55 -23.48 -20.06
N SER A 789 3.22 -24.31 -19.24
CA SER A 789 4.68 -24.36 -19.13
C SER A 789 5.44 -24.56 -20.46
N GLN A 790 4.85 -25.26 -21.43
CA GLN A 790 5.46 -25.48 -22.75
C GLN A 790 5.57 -24.19 -23.60
N ASP A 791 4.79 -23.17 -23.26
CA ASP A 791 4.71 -21.91 -23.98
C ASP A 791 5.36 -20.75 -23.22
N LEU A 792 6.12 -21.00 -22.14
CA LEU A 792 6.71 -19.94 -21.29
C LEU A 792 7.65 -18.97 -22.02
N ALA A 793 8.15 -19.34 -23.20
CA ALA A 793 8.89 -18.41 -24.06
C ALA A 793 7.99 -17.29 -24.63
N ASN A 794 6.66 -17.44 -24.54
CA ASN A 794 5.69 -16.45 -25.00
C ASN A 794 5.49 -15.37 -23.91
N PRO A 795 5.86 -14.10 -24.19
CA PRO A 795 5.79 -13.01 -23.21
C PRO A 795 4.36 -12.74 -22.72
N PHE A 796 3.34 -13.13 -23.48
CA PHE A 796 1.94 -12.99 -23.10
C PHE A 796 1.60 -13.71 -21.78
N ILE A 797 2.25 -14.84 -21.49
CA ILE A 797 1.98 -15.61 -20.27
C ILE A 797 2.41 -14.79 -19.05
N ASP A 798 3.61 -14.22 -19.10
CA ASP A 798 4.12 -13.36 -18.02
C ASP A 798 3.30 -12.07 -17.90
N MET A 799 2.84 -11.49 -19.01
CA MET A 799 1.93 -10.33 -19.00
C MET A 799 0.64 -10.61 -18.22
N SER A 800 0.09 -11.82 -18.34
CA SER A 800 -1.13 -12.20 -17.62
C SER A 800 -0.92 -12.24 -16.11
N ILE A 801 0.17 -12.85 -15.65
CA ILE A 801 0.54 -12.82 -14.22
C ILE A 801 0.85 -11.39 -13.77
N ASN A 802 1.53 -10.62 -14.61
CA ASN A 802 1.90 -9.24 -14.29
C ASN A 802 0.68 -8.31 -14.21
N LEU A 803 -0.40 -8.56 -14.97
CA LEU A 803 -1.68 -7.87 -14.80
C LEU A 803 -2.24 -8.06 -13.38
N ALA A 804 -2.19 -9.28 -12.85
CA ALA A 804 -2.61 -9.56 -11.47
C ALA A 804 -1.69 -8.86 -10.44
N ARG A 805 -0.37 -8.84 -10.68
CA ARG A 805 0.61 -8.18 -9.80
C ARG A 805 0.45 -6.66 -9.76
N ILE A 806 0.26 -6.02 -10.92
CA ILE A 806 0.06 -4.57 -10.98
C ILE A 806 -1.27 -4.17 -10.35
N SER A 807 -2.32 -4.98 -10.53
CA SER A 807 -3.61 -4.78 -9.85
C SER A 807 -3.45 -4.80 -8.33
N CYS A 808 -2.80 -5.84 -7.79
CA CYS A 808 -2.48 -5.92 -6.37
C CYS A 808 -1.72 -4.69 -5.90
N SER A 809 -0.69 -4.29 -6.65
CA SER A 809 0.15 -3.14 -6.29
C SER A 809 -0.70 -1.88 -6.27
N THR A 810 -1.37 -1.53 -7.36
CA THR A 810 -2.18 -0.30 -7.49
C THR A 810 -3.24 -0.16 -6.42
N TYR A 811 -3.98 -1.23 -6.11
CA TYR A 811 -5.13 -1.18 -5.21
C TYR A 811 -4.83 -1.56 -3.76
N GLN A 812 -3.57 -1.89 -3.43
CA GLN A 812 -3.17 -2.32 -2.09
C GLN A 812 -3.62 -1.37 -0.96
N TYR A 813 -3.69 -0.08 -1.28
CA TYR A 813 -3.79 1.00 -0.30
C TYR A 813 -4.92 1.99 -0.57
N GLY A 814 -5.83 1.65 -1.48
CA GLY A 814 -6.90 2.51 -1.97
C GLY A 814 -6.87 2.63 -3.49
N ASP A 815 -7.69 3.52 -4.02
CA ASP A 815 -7.85 3.72 -5.46
C ASP A 815 -6.64 4.46 -6.08
N GLY A 816 -5.68 3.68 -6.58
CA GLY A 816 -4.47 4.20 -7.21
C GLY A 816 -4.66 4.77 -8.63
N ILE A 817 -5.87 4.72 -9.21
CA ILE A 817 -6.15 5.22 -10.57
C ILE A 817 -7.17 6.36 -10.54
N GLY A 818 -8.36 6.15 -9.98
CA GLY A 818 -9.42 7.17 -9.96
C GLY A 818 -9.08 8.31 -9.01
N ALA A 819 -8.54 8.00 -7.83
CA ALA A 819 -8.19 8.96 -6.77
C ALA A 819 -6.76 8.74 -6.22
N PRO A 820 -5.71 8.84 -7.05
CA PRO A 820 -4.35 8.49 -6.66
C PRO A 820 -3.86 9.35 -5.49
N ASP A 821 -3.41 8.68 -4.43
CA ASP A 821 -2.87 9.33 -3.24
C ASP A 821 -1.35 9.56 -3.34
N ALA A 822 -0.74 10.03 -2.24
CA ALA A 822 0.70 10.24 -2.17
C ALA A 822 1.50 8.94 -2.40
N ARG A 823 0.98 7.77 -2.00
CA ARG A 823 1.67 6.48 -2.17
C ARG A 823 1.65 6.03 -3.63
N ALA A 824 0.54 6.21 -4.33
CA ALA A 824 0.45 5.97 -5.77
C ALA A 824 1.45 6.85 -6.52
N LYS A 825 1.53 8.14 -6.15
CA LYS A 825 2.52 9.08 -6.67
C LYS A 825 3.96 8.62 -6.39
N ASP A 826 4.29 8.24 -5.17
CA ASP A 826 5.64 7.80 -4.79
C ASP A 826 6.09 6.57 -5.59
N ARG A 827 5.17 5.65 -5.92
CA ARG A 827 5.47 4.51 -6.80
C ARG A 827 5.84 4.94 -8.21
N VAL A 828 5.08 5.88 -8.80
CA VAL A 828 5.41 6.49 -10.09
C VAL A 828 6.80 7.14 -10.03
N PHE A 829 7.08 7.93 -8.97
CA PHE A 829 8.40 8.52 -8.79
C PHE A 829 9.51 7.47 -8.75
N SER A 830 9.33 6.43 -7.94
CA SER A 830 10.36 5.40 -7.70
C SER A 830 10.72 4.58 -8.94
N VAL A 831 9.77 4.37 -9.87
CA VAL A 831 9.95 3.51 -11.06
C VAL A 831 10.25 4.33 -12.29
N ILE A 832 9.52 5.43 -12.53
CA ILE A 832 9.56 6.17 -13.80
C ILE A 832 10.43 7.43 -13.71
N ILE A 833 10.49 8.12 -12.57
CA ILE A 833 11.08 9.46 -12.49
C ILE A 833 12.48 9.46 -11.88
N GLU A 834 12.62 8.90 -10.68
CA GLU A 834 13.82 9.01 -9.85
C GLU A 834 14.83 7.89 -10.16
N PRO A 835 16.04 8.22 -10.63
CA PRO A 835 17.06 7.22 -10.87
C PRO A 835 17.66 6.70 -9.56
N ILE A 836 18.15 5.46 -9.61
CA ILE A 836 18.91 4.84 -8.53
C ILE A 836 20.30 5.46 -8.46
N THR A 837 20.69 5.95 -7.28
CA THR A 837 22.01 6.51 -7.00
C THR A 837 22.73 5.69 -5.92
N ILE A 838 23.27 4.54 -6.29
CA ILE A 838 24.09 3.72 -5.39
C ILE A 838 25.56 3.95 -5.71
N ARG A 839 26.34 4.45 -4.73
CA ARG A 839 27.80 4.51 -4.83
C ARG A 839 28.35 3.12 -4.54
N VAL A 840 28.80 2.41 -5.58
CA VAL A 840 29.57 1.18 -5.40
C VAL A 840 30.84 1.54 -4.62
N LYS A 841 30.96 1.04 -3.39
CA LYS A 841 32.19 1.21 -2.61
C LYS A 841 33.27 0.35 -3.28
N GLU A 842 34.17 0.99 -4.03
CA GLU A 842 35.43 0.35 -4.43
C GLU A 842 36.16 -0.10 -3.16
N HIS A 843 36.07 -1.39 -2.83
CA HIS A 843 36.98 -1.97 -1.87
C HIS A 843 38.33 -2.01 -2.56
N LYS A 844 39.21 -1.06 -2.22
CA LYS A 844 40.64 -1.18 -2.48
C LYS A 844 41.09 -2.45 -1.77
N TYR A 845 41.29 -3.52 -2.54
CA TYR A 845 42.10 -4.64 -2.10
C TYR A 845 43.53 -4.09 -1.94
N THR A 846 43.92 -3.83 -0.69
CA THR A 846 45.33 -3.70 -0.28
C THR A 846 45.83 -5.03 0.21
#